data_AF-A0AAD7VTP2-F1
#
_entry.id   AF-A0AAD7VTP2-F1
#
_cell.length_a   1.000
_cell.length_b   1.000
_cell.length_c   1.000
_cell.angle_alpha   90.00
_cell.angle_beta   90.00
_cell.angle_gamma   90.00
#
_symmetry.space_group_name_H-M   'P 1'
#
loop_
_entity.id
_entity.type
_entity.pdbx_description
1 polymer ?
#
loop_
_entity_poly.entity_id
_entity_poly.type
_entity_poly.pdbx_seq_one_letter_code
_entity_poly.pdbx_strand_id
1 'polypeptide(L)'
;MDGHSQLNSPSSVSPLSLSSGVSNSYFRQGMMNPGSHPPSQSSDRRWYSWFTSLKIRRRLKRTMRSVLLVCVVFALIFAIGQYWRNFDRDSIAIFSDRLTDHSASATPTTTNTDKPQAQPDGNDSSKTESDKIADLRNAERPKFEAELEMTRQLAAHPTPLSLLRYCSNSRYKQSSANFLVSAVVDEGTVARMDFGRNPQAPRYNPNILPFPKDYRHPYIGFARQSPRNVLFHHEIVWCEMDWAETPVIGRKILACVGTPKRLKLDEWITKAGLCRTHKYLGLKQGHADPRILFSPLGEPLMVVGTNGLSNCMNQFVIDLRIVIPGLSTKMKLYGVPIRFKKLTELPRPDYNEIEKNWFLMWDESGIEYVQHETEDRSISAVALPHDKQINIATPGDQKCVTSLKRRLGRKGQANNIHQATNSLRVTLCDFPCIPTIHNTVIIELMHMKYMNRLELFYRRYAVIMNATAPFDIIGRTGNLMYAGTDENVMLYTVSMAWDHEHYRQHEDWNETVHGGHWFFDEVEERERKIAEEMSRTLNVENANEEQGQTTTEEKRETLRKRATPADDMDVEIDDLDTSAASTSVATALSTSAVTVTRLSASSLGTSLTTSASSTTSSAASHSSTSRGTEGKAAELKTTNSLPKSQSYPQNPLVNKYYHGWLDDMIMISVGINDEDSGVLHVRARDMLECVHICKD
;
A
#
# COMPACT_ATOMS: atom_id res chain seq x y z
N MET A 1 26.28 19.53 -55.46
CA MET A 1 27.37 18.88 -54.69
C MET A 1 26.73 17.97 -53.66
N ASP A 2 25.92 17.00 -54.08
CA ASP A 2 26.26 15.73 -54.75
C ASP A 2 26.93 14.74 -53.81
N GLY A 3 26.32 13.56 -53.66
CA GLY A 3 27.03 12.37 -53.15
C GLY A 3 26.18 11.38 -52.37
N HIS A 4 25.46 10.52 -53.07
CA HIS A 4 24.67 9.38 -52.61
C HIS A 4 25.50 8.14 -52.18
N SER A 5 24.81 7.20 -51.50
CA SER A 5 24.91 5.71 -51.52
C SER A 5 25.88 5.02 -50.54
N GLN A 6 25.64 3.80 -50.02
CA GLN A 6 24.49 2.92 -49.78
C GLN A 6 24.98 1.76 -48.87
N LEU A 7 24.07 1.20 -48.06
CA LEU A 7 23.91 -0.23 -47.64
C LEU A 7 25.12 -1.07 -47.14
N ASN A 8 25.01 -1.61 -45.91
CA ASN A 8 24.79 -3.06 -45.65
C ASN A 8 24.86 -3.40 -44.14
N SER A 9 23.78 -4.00 -43.62
CA SER A 9 23.80 -5.01 -42.53
C SER A 9 24.04 -6.39 -43.20
N PRO A 10 24.25 -7.55 -42.50
CA PRO A 10 24.04 -7.85 -41.07
C PRO A 10 25.14 -8.71 -40.41
N SER A 11 25.10 -8.91 -39.08
CA SER A 11 25.14 -10.22 -38.39
C SER A 11 25.54 -10.12 -36.90
N SER A 12 24.84 -10.96 -36.14
CA SER A 12 25.06 -11.45 -34.78
C SER A 12 26.51 -11.65 -34.33
N VAL A 13 26.85 -11.36 -33.07
CA VAL A 13 27.50 -12.25 -32.07
C VAL A 13 27.46 -11.57 -30.69
N SER A 14 27.16 -12.37 -29.66
CA SER A 14 27.06 -12.10 -28.21
C SER A 14 28.34 -11.51 -27.55
N PRO A 15 28.28 -11.03 -26.29
CA PRO A 15 29.23 -10.06 -25.75
C PRO A 15 30.48 -10.73 -25.16
N LEU A 16 31.64 -10.21 -25.53
CA LEU A 16 32.92 -10.49 -24.90
C LEU A 16 33.16 -9.51 -23.74
N SER A 17 33.45 -10.11 -22.60
CA SER A 17 33.99 -9.53 -21.39
C SER A 17 35.32 -8.81 -21.66
N LEU A 18 35.44 -7.58 -21.18
CA LEU A 18 36.70 -6.88 -21.00
C LEU A 18 36.95 -6.66 -19.52
N SER A 19 37.76 -7.54 -18.95
CA SER A 19 38.53 -7.28 -17.75
C SER A 19 40.02 -7.22 -18.12
N SER A 20 40.67 -6.10 -17.83
CA SER A 20 42.06 -6.00 -17.35
C SER A 20 42.34 -4.50 -17.21
N GLY A 21 43.03 -3.99 -16.20
CA GLY A 21 43.84 -4.61 -15.17
C GLY A 21 44.85 -3.56 -14.68
N VAL A 22 45.73 -3.98 -13.76
CA VAL A 22 46.84 -3.24 -13.12
C VAL A 22 46.39 -2.47 -11.87
N SER A 23 46.85 -2.77 -10.64
CA SER A 23 47.97 -3.57 -10.14
C SER A 23 47.68 -3.93 -8.67
N ASN A 24 47.69 -5.21 -8.27
CA ASN A 24 48.82 -5.91 -7.61
C ASN A 24 49.36 -5.17 -6.37
N SER A 25 49.36 -5.74 -5.16
CA SER A 25 49.94 -7.04 -4.76
C SER A 25 49.84 -7.18 -3.21
N TYR A 26 50.06 -8.29 -2.48
CA TYR A 26 50.79 -9.55 -2.63
C TYR A 26 50.19 -10.57 -1.61
N PHE A 27 49.97 -11.83 -2.08
CA PHE A 27 50.27 -13.14 -1.45
C PHE A 27 49.76 -13.52 -0.04
N ARG A 28 49.39 -14.77 0.28
CA ARG A 28 49.18 -16.05 -0.45
C ARG A 28 48.59 -17.06 0.56
N GLN A 29 47.72 -17.94 0.06
CA GLN A 29 47.55 -19.39 0.34
C GLN A 29 47.46 -19.91 1.81
N GLY A 30 46.62 -20.88 2.14
CA GLY A 30 45.99 -21.88 1.29
C GLY A 30 44.89 -22.71 1.97
N MET A 31 44.27 -23.52 1.13
CA MET A 31 43.11 -24.39 1.33
C MET A 31 43.39 -25.60 2.24
N MET A 32 42.37 -26.10 2.97
CA MET A 32 41.63 -27.34 2.65
C MET A 32 40.71 -27.77 3.81
N ASN A 33 39.57 -28.34 3.42
CA ASN A 33 38.45 -28.90 4.19
C ASN A 33 38.71 -30.42 4.47
N PRO A 34 37.77 -31.25 4.95
CA PRO A 34 37.12 -31.35 6.27
C PRO A 34 37.32 -32.76 6.93
N GLY A 35 36.91 -32.97 8.19
CA GLY A 35 36.49 -34.31 8.65
C GLY A 35 36.83 -34.75 10.09
N SER A 36 35.82 -35.34 10.73
CA SER A 36 35.81 -36.31 11.85
C SER A 36 35.93 -35.83 13.32
N HIS A 37 34.92 -36.24 14.11
CA HIS A 37 34.86 -36.30 15.58
C HIS A 37 35.65 -37.50 16.15
N PRO A 38 35.70 -37.73 17.49
CA PRO A 38 36.61 -37.16 18.50
C PRO A 38 37.55 -38.26 19.08
N PRO A 39 38.42 -37.96 20.06
CA PRO A 39 38.10 -38.40 21.42
C PRO A 39 38.58 -37.46 22.54
N SER A 40 38.31 -37.95 23.75
CA SER A 40 38.23 -37.36 25.08
C SER A 40 39.50 -36.79 25.73
N GLN A 41 39.21 -35.93 26.73
CA GLN A 41 39.88 -35.77 28.02
C GLN A 41 41.18 -34.93 28.14
N SER A 42 40.99 -33.82 28.87
CA SER A 42 41.71 -33.46 30.11
C SER A 42 42.68 -32.26 30.09
N SER A 43 42.62 -31.57 31.22
CA SER A 43 43.58 -30.65 31.82
C SER A 43 43.45 -29.14 31.54
N ASP A 44 42.69 -28.54 32.47
CA ASP A 44 42.89 -27.22 33.06
C ASP A 44 44.34 -26.71 33.06
N ARG A 45 44.54 -25.53 32.48
CA ARG A 45 45.40 -24.41 32.95
C ARG A 45 45.68 -23.43 31.80
N ARG A 46 44.67 -22.66 31.37
CA ARG A 46 44.91 -21.52 30.45
C ARG A 46 43.91 -20.36 30.51
N TRP A 47 43.11 -20.26 31.57
CA TRP A 47 42.04 -19.25 31.68
C TRP A 47 42.41 -17.98 32.49
N TYR A 48 43.52 -17.97 33.22
CA TYR A 48 43.88 -16.82 34.08
C TYR A 48 44.69 -15.70 33.40
N SER A 49 45.19 -15.89 32.16
CA SER A 49 45.98 -14.87 31.43
C SER A 49 45.11 -13.87 30.65
N TRP A 50 43.88 -14.25 30.26
CA TRP A 50 43.04 -13.39 29.40
C TRP A 50 42.25 -12.33 30.18
N PHE A 51 41.87 -12.61 31.43
CA PHE A 51 41.08 -11.69 32.26
C PHE A 51 41.87 -10.49 32.80
N THR A 52 43.19 -10.62 32.98
CA THR A 52 44.07 -9.52 33.38
C THR A 52 44.25 -8.51 32.24
N SER A 53 44.35 -8.98 30.99
CA SER A 53 44.41 -8.13 29.78
C SER A 53 43.15 -7.26 29.58
N LEU A 54 41.96 -7.81 29.84
CA LEU A 54 40.70 -7.08 29.68
C LEU A 54 40.47 -6.03 30.79
N LYS A 55 40.88 -6.30 32.03
CA LYS A 55 40.81 -5.30 33.13
C LYS A 55 41.79 -4.16 32.92
N ILE A 56 42.99 -4.43 32.41
CA ILE A 56 43.99 -3.41 32.08
C ILE A 56 43.52 -2.54 30.92
N ARG A 57 42.97 -3.12 29.84
CA ARG A 57 42.38 -2.35 28.71
C ARG A 57 41.23 -1.44 29.13
N ARG A 58 40.39 -1.87 30.08
CA ARG A 58 39.29 -1.05 30.60
C ARG A 58 39.78 0.10 31.48
N ARG A 59 40.81 -0.12 32.31
CA ARG A 59 41.44 0.96 33.09
C ARG A 59 42.10 1.97 32.16
N LEU A 60 42.87 1.51 31.17
CA LEU A 60 43.55 2.38 30.19
C LEU A 60 42.58 3.24 29.37
N LYS A 61 41.44 2.66 28.92
CA LYS A 61 40.39 3.44 28.24
C LYS A 61 39.75 4.51 29.15
N ARG A 62 39.65 4.25 30.46
CA ARG A 62 39.08 5.21 31.42
C ARG A 62 40.05 6.36 31.68
N THR A 63 41.34 6.07 31.87
CA THR A 63 42.38 7.09 32.01
C THR A 63 42.53 7.92 30.74
N MET A 64 42.51 7.32 29.54
CA MET A 64 42.56 8.08 28.29
C MET A 64 41.36 9.02 28.11
N ARG A 65 40.14 8.59 28.49
CA ARG A 65 38.96 9.47 28.44
C ARG A 65 39.08 10.64 29.43
N SER A 66 39.58 10.39 30.63
CA SER A 66 39.83 11.46 31.62
C SER A 66 40.90 12.44 31.14
N VAL A 67 41.99 11.96 30.56
CA VAL A 67 43.04 12.83 29.99
C VAL A 67 42.50 13.65 28.82
N LEU A 68 41.72 13.03 27.91
CA LEU A 68 41.12 13.74 26.78
C LEU A 68 40.14 14.84 27.26
N LEU A 69 39.33 14.55 28.28
CA LEU A 69 38.42 15.53 28.88
C LEU A 69 39.19 16.72 29.45
N VAL A 70 40.28 16.46 30.19
CA VAL A 70 41.15 17.51 30.73
C VAL A 70 41.77 18.34 29.61
N CYS A 71 42.27 17.72 28.53
CA CYS A 71 42.81 18.45 27.38
C CYS A 71 41.76 19.34 26.71
N VAL A 72 40.52 18.86 26.54
CA VAL A 72 39.42 19.66 25.96
C VAL A 72 39.05 20.84 26.85
N VAL A 73 39.01 20.65 28.17
CA VAL A 73 38.75 21.74 29.12
C VAL A 73 39.87 22.79 29.06
N PHE A 74 41.14 22.38 29.00
CA PHE A 74 42.26 23.30 28.84
C PHE A 74 42.22 24.05 27.50
N ALA A 75 41.85 23.38 26.40
CA ALA A 75 41.70 24.02 25.09
C ALA A 75 40.56 25.06 25.10
N LEU A 76 39.43 24.76 25.77
CA LEU A 76 38.32 25.70 25.97
C LEU A 76 38.73 26.90 26.82
N ILE A 77 39.42 26.69 27.93
CA ILE A 77 39.93 27.78 28.78
C ILE A 77 40.90 28.67 28.00
N PHE A 78 41.80 28.06 27.20
CA PHE A 78 42.72 28.81 26.35
C PHE A 78 41.99 29.60 25.25
N ALA A 79 41.01 29.00 24.57
CA ALA A 79 40.21 29.68 23.56
C ALA A 79 39.40 30.86 24.14
N ILE A 80 38.81 30.67 25.33
CA ILE A 80 38.13 31.75 26.06
C ILE A 80 39.16 32.84 26.43
N GLY A 81 40.34 32.48 26.94
CA GLY A 81 41.40 33.45 27.24
C GLY A 81 41.84 34.26 26.02
N GLN A 82 41.95 33.64 24.84
CA GLN A 82 42.25 34.35 23.58
C GLN A 82 41.10 35.26 23.14
N TYR A 83 39.86 34.82 23.30
CA TYR A 83 38.68 35.63 22.99
C TYR A 83 38.64 36.91 23.85
N TRP A 84 38.82 36.78 25.17
CA TRP A 84 38.85 37.94 26.08
C TRP A 84 40.04 38.86 25.83
N ARG A 85 41.19 38.31 25.44
CA ARG A 85 42.38 39.10 25.09
C ARG A 85 42.21 39.90 23.79
N ASN A 86 41.39 39.44 22.86
CA ASN A 86 41.05 40.18 21.64
C ASN A 86 39.85 41.13 21.84
N PHE A 87 38.97 40.87 22.82
CA PHE A 87 37.81 41.71 23.11
C PHE A 87 38.20 43.10 23.67
N ASP A 88 39.38 43.21 24.29
CA ASP A 88 39.88 44.45 24.89
C ASP A 88 40.60 45.39 23.91
N ARG A 89 40.68 45.02 22.62
CA ARG A 89 41.49 45.75 21.63
C ARG A 89 40.72 46.45 20.50
N ASP A 90 39.44 46.11 20.29
CA ASP A 90 38.66 46.63 19.16
C ASP A 90 37.43 47.47 19.55
N SER A 91 37.32 47.91 20.81
CA SER A 91 36.22 48.77 21.27
C SER A 91 36.69 50.19 21.59
N ILE A 92 37.08 50.96 20.58
CA ILE A 92 36.99 52.44 20.47
C ILE A 92 37.35 52.81 19.02
N ALA A 93 36.53 53.68 18.42
CA ALA A 93 36.46 54.10 16.99
C ALA A 93 35.38 53.28 16.23
N ILE A 94 34.29 53.83 15.69
CA ILE A 94 34.08 55.13 15.04
C ILE A 94 32.62 55.58 15.22
N PHE A 95 32.48 56.87 15.51
CA PHE A 95 31.27 57.69 15.56
C PHE A 95 30.82 58.05 14.13
N SER A 96 29.50 58.20 13.91
CA SER A 96 28.83 59.20 13.06
C SER A 96 29.34 59.42 11.61
N ASP A 97 28.44 59.34 10.62
CA ASP A 97 27.78 60.53 10.04
C ASP A 97 27.01 60.19 8.74
N ARG A 98 26.04 61.06 8.43
CA ARG A 98 25.37 61.34 7.14
C ARG A 98 24.01 60.69 6.80
N LEU A 99 22.99 61.48 7.13
CA LEU A 99 21.89 61.89 6.25
C LEU A 99 22.40 62.53 4.93
N THR A 100 21.77 62.21 3.80
CA THR A 100 20.99 63.14 2.91
C THR A 100 20.69 62.48 1.56
N ASP A 101 19.42 62.61 1.13
CA ASP A 101 18.86 62.71 -0.24
C ASP A 101 19.49 61.98 -1.43
N HIS A 102 18.65 61.24 -2.17
CA HIS A 102 18.30 61.62 -3.56
C HIS A 102 17.12 60.82 -4.13
N SER A 103 16.18 61.58 -4.68
CA SER A 103 15.14 61.21 -5.63
C SER A 103 15.69 60.80 -7.00
N ALA A 104 15.17 59.71 -7.59
CA ALA A 104 14.99 59.47 -9.04
C ALA A 104 14.31 58.09 -9.19
N SER A 105 13.05 57.98 -9.60
CA SER A 105 12.56 58.03 -10.99
C SER A 105 13.45 57.26 -11.98
N ALA A 106 13.10 56.00 -12.23
CA ALA A 106 13.53 55.27 -13.43
C ALA A 106 12.45 54.23 -13.80
N THR A 107 11.73 54.56 -14.86
CA THR A 107 10.93 53.71 -15.74
C THR A 107 11.74 52.51 -16.26
N PRO A 108 11.11 51.34 -16.46
CA PRO A 108 11.54 50.41 -17.49
C PRO A 108 10.66 50.55 -18.72
N THR A 109 11.37 50.88 -19.79
CA THR A 109 11.04 50.92 -21.21
C THR A 109 10.20 49.74 -21.67
N THR A 110 9.08 50.06 -22.30
CA THR A 110 8.35 49.24 -23.27
C THR A 110 9.22 48.99 -24.50
N THR A 111 9.48 47.71 -24.82
CA THR A 111 9.83 47.30 -26.18
C THR A 111 8.91 46.15 -26.58
N ASN A 112 7.87 46.53 -27.34
CA ASN A 112 7.14 45.65 -28.23
C ASN A 112 8.11 45.07 -29.27
N THR A 113 8.15 43.76 -29.37
CA THR A 113 8.43 43.06 -30.62
C THR A 113 7.38 41.97 -30.76
N ASP A 114 6.29 42.34 -31.42
CA ASP A 114 5.31 41.43 -32.00
C ASP A 114 6.02 40.48 -32.97
N LYS A 115 5.91 39.18 -32.68
CA LYS A 115 6.13 38.12 -33.67
C LYS A 115 4.88 37.25 -33.63
N PRO A 116 4.08 37.19 -34.72
CA PRO A 116 2.86 36.42 -34.73
C PRO A 116 3.24 34.93 -34.65
N GLN A 117 2.85 34.27 -33.56
CA GLN A 117 2.77 32.83 -33.55
C GLN A 117 1.68 32.43 -34.55
N ALA A 118 2.10 31.77 -35.63
CA ALA A 118 1.21 31.09 -36.54
C ALA A 118 0.34 30.13 -35.73
N GLN A 119 -0.97 30.40 -35.71
CA GLN A 119 -1.97 29.43 -35.30
C GLN A 119 -1.79 28.19 -36.19
N PRO A 120 -1.81 26.97 -35.62
CA PRO A 120 -2.13 25.82 -36.43
C PRO A 120 -3.60 25.96 -36.79
N ASP A 121 -3.87 26.44 -38.01
CA ASP A 121 -5.12 26.18 -38.73
C ASP A 121 -5.20 24.67 -38.97
N GLY A 122 -5.62 23.97 -37.91
CA GLY A 122 -5.84 22.54 -37.87
C GLY A 122 -7.32 22.32 -37.66
N ASN A 123 -7.97 21.96 -38.75
CA ASN A 123 -9.38 21.61 -38.91
C ASN A 123 -9.73 20.36 -38.08
N ASP A 124 -9.67 20.43 -36.74
CA ASP A 124 -9.99 19.32 -35.85
C ASP A 124 -11.51 19.23 -35.69
N SER A 125 -12.10 18.53 -36.66
CA SER A 125 -13.48 18.10 -36.67
C SER A 125 -13.89 17.60 -35.29
N SER A 126 -15.04 18.08 -34.80
CA SER A 126 -15.65 17.71 -33.54
C SER A 126 -15.84 16.19 -33.43
N LYS A 127 -14.82 15.47 -32.92
CA LYS A 127 -14.96 14.07 -32.53
C LYS A 127 -16.08 13.97 -31.51
N THR A 128 -17.03 13.08 -31.76
CA THR A 128 -18.13 12.85 -30.84
C THR A 128 -17.57 12.22 -29.55
N GLU A 129 -18.30 12.33 -28.44
CA GLU A 129 -17.91 11.68 -27.18
C GLU A 129 -17.72 10.16 -27.35
N SER A 130 -18.51 9.56 -28.25
CA SER A 130 -18.37 8.15 -28.64
C SER A 130 -17.02 7.86 -29.30
N ASP A 131 -16.55 8.75 -30.18
CA ASP A 131 -15.25 8.58 -30.85
C ASP A 131 -14.10 8.67 -29.84
N LYS A 132 -14.20 9.57 -28.85
CA LYS A 132 -13.20 9.67 -27.77
C LYS A 132 -13.15 8.42 -26.92
N ILE A 133 -14.31 7.87 -26.53
CA ILE A 133 -14.36 6.62 -25.77
C ILE A 133 -13.78 5.46 -26.58
N ALA A 134 -14.07 5.39 -27.89
CA ALA A 134 -13.51 4.36 -28.76
C ALA A 134 -11.98 4.47 -28.87
N ASP A 135 -11.44 5.69 -29.03
CA ASP A 135 -10.00 5.95 -29.05
C ASP A 135 -9.33 5.51 -27.73
N LEU A 136 -9.94 5.84 -26.58
CA LEU A 136 -9.45 5.41 -25.26
C LEU A 136 -9.48 3.88 -25.09
N ARG A 137 -10.57 3.22 -25.48
CA ARG A 137 -10.67 1.75 -25.45
C ARG A 137 -9.59 1.09 -26.31
N ASN A 138 -9.35 1.63 -27.50
CA ASN A 138 -8.31 1.13 -28.39
C ASN A 138 -6.91 1.32 -27.80
N ALA A 139 -6.66 2.41 -27.09
CA ALA A 139 -5.40 2.65 -26.39
C ALA A 139 -5.15 1.65 -25.25
N GLU A 140 -6.21 1.24 -24.53
CA GLU A 140 -6.09 0.31 -23.40
C GLU A 140 -6.16 -1.18 -23.79
N ARG A 141 -6.64 -1.50 -25.01
CA ARG A 141 -6.78 -2.88 -25.51
C ARG A 141 -5.52 -3.75 -25.32
N PRO A 142 -4.30 -3.31 -25.69
CA PRO A 142 -3.12 -4.17 -25.55
C PRO A 142 -2.83 -4.57 -24.11
N LYS A 143 -3.21 -3.73 -23.14
CA LYS A 143 -3.01 -4.02 -21.71
C LYS A 143 -4.01 -5.06 -21.21
N PHE A 144 -5.28 -4.97 -21.62
CA PHE A 144 -6.28 -6.01 -21.31
C PHE A 144 -5.94 -7.36 -21.98
N GLU A 145 -5.38 -7.34 -23.19
CA GLU A 145 -4.89 -8.56 -23.85
C GLU A 145 -3.75 -9.20 -23.06
N ALA A 146 -2.79 -8.40 -22.59
CA ALA A 146 -1.71 -8.88 -21.72
C ALA A 146 -2.23 -9.41 -20.38
N GLU A 147 -3.21 -8.74 -19.76
CA GLU A 147 -3.85 -9.17 -18.51
C GLU A 147 -4.59 -10.51 -18.68
N LEU A 148 -5.37 -10.66 -19.76
CA LEU A 148 -6.08 -11.90 -20.06
C LEU A 148 -5.11 -13.06 -20.28
N GLU A 149 -4.03 -12.83 -21.04
CA GLU A 149 -3.00 -13.84 -21.29
C GLU A 149 -2.29 -14.25 -20.00
N MET A 150 -1.89 -13.27 -19.16
CA MET A 150 -1.31 -13.55 -17.85
C MET A 150 -2.28 -14.36 -16.97
N THR A 151 -3.57 -14.03 -16.99
CA THR A 151 -4.60 -14.75 -16.22
C THR A 151 -4.74 -16.19 -16.68
N ARG A 152 -4.74 -16.44 -18.00
CA ARG A 152 -4.74 -17.81 -18.56
C ARG A 152 -3.50 -18.59 -18.16
N GLN A 153 -2.32 -17.96 -18.19
CA GLN A 153 -1.07 -18.59 -17.75
C GLN A 153 -1.09 -18.94 -16.26
N LEU A 154 -1.60 -18.04 -15.41
CA LEU A 154 -1.77 -18.29 -13.98
C LEU A 154 -2.75 -19.44 -13.71
N ALA A 155 -3.89 -19.46 -14.41
CA ALA A 155 -4.89 -20.52 -14.28
C ALA A 155 -4.38 -21.90 -14.72
N ALA A 156 -3.53 -21.94 -15.75
CA ALA A 156 -2.89 -23.17 -16.21
C ALA A 156 -1.73 -23.66 -15.32
N HIS A 157 -1.21 -22.81 -14.43
CA HIS A 157 -0.04 -23.14 -13.62
C HIS A 157 -0.42 -24.01 -12.40
N PRO A 158 0.29 -25.12 -12.12
CA PRO A 158 -0.04 -26.00 -10.98
C PRO A 158 0.18 -25.34 -9.61
N THR A 159 0.96 -24.25 -9.56
CA THR A 159 1.20 -23.46 -8.33
C THR A 159 1.15 -21.95 -8.64
N PRO A 160 -0.03 -21.36 -8.89
CA PRO A 160 -0.14 -19.98 -9.40
C PRO A 160 0.50 -18.94 -8.48
N LEU A 161 0.38 -19.13 -7.15
CA LEU A 161 0.99 -18.26 -6.14
C LEU A 161 2.53 -18.25 -6.18
N SER A 162 3.17 -19.26 -6.78
CA SER A 162 4.62 -19.24 -6.96
C SER A 162 5.07 -18.19 -7.99
N LEU A 163 4.19 -17.84 -8.95
CA LEU A 163 4.44 -16.85 -9.98
C LEU A 163 4.32 -15.41 -9.45
N LEU A 164 3.56 -15.21 -8.36
CA LEU A 164 3.49 -13.91 -7.66
C LEU A 164 4.76 -13.58 -6.86
N ARG A 165 5.69 -14.54 -6.69
CA ARG A 165 7.00 -14.28 -6.06
C ARG A 165 7.94 -13.59 -7.04
N TYR A 166 7.55 -12.42 -7.51
CA TYR A 166 8.43 -11.60 -8.30
C TYR A 166 9.41 -10.84 -7.40
N CYS A 167 10.70 -11.07 -7.64
CA CYS A 167 11.81 -10.29 -7.11
C CYS A 167 12.59 -9.77 -8.31
N SER A 168 12.63 -8.46 -8.53
CA SER A 168 13.41 -7.88 -9.62
C SER A 168 14.91 -8.13 -9.39
N ASN A 169 15.31 -8.21 -8.12
CA ASN A 169 16.67 -8.54 -7.73
C ASN A 169 16.89 -10.07 -7.63
N SER A 170 17.53 -10.65 -8.64
CA SER A 170 17.89 -12.08 -8.68
C SER A 170 18.84 -12.53 -7.56
N ARG A 171 19.51 -11.58 -6.88
CA ARG A 171 20.37 -11.86 -5.70
C ARG A 171 19.62 -11.71 -4.37
N TYR A 172 18.31 -11.48 -4.40
CA TYR A 172 17.50 -11.35 -3.20
C TYR A 172 17.60 -12.63 -2.36
N LYS A 173 18.07 -12.47 -1.11
CA LYS A 173 17.93 -13.47 -0.07
C LYS A 173 16.69 -13.13 0.74
N GLN A 174 15.97 -14.12 1.28
CA GLN A 174 14.78 -13.89 2.11
C GLN A 174 15.01 -13.02 3.36
N SER A 175 16.27 -12.77 3.74
CA SER A 175 16.65 -11.89 4.84
C SER A 175 17.09 -10.48 4.39
N SER A 176 17.05 -10.20 3.09
CA SER A 176 17.47 -8.91 2.53
C SER A 176 16.44 -7.84 2.86
N ALA A 177 16.91 -6.61 2.95
CA ALA A 177 16.03 -5.46 3.06
C ALA A 177 15.63 -4.98 1.66
N ASN A 178 14.38 -4.51 1.54
CA ASN A 178 13.94 -3.74 0.39
C ASN A 178 14.30 -2.27 0.68
N PHE A 179 15.15 -1.69 -0.16
CA PHE A 179 15.53 -0.28 -0.04
C PHE A 179 14.55 0.57 -0.83
N LEU A 180 13.79 1.40 -0.12
CA LEU A 180 12.85 2.32 -0.72
C LEU A 180 13.55 3.66 -0.98
N VAL A 181 13.49 4.07 -2.24
CA VAL A 181 14.06 5.32 -2.76
C VAL A 181 12.90 6.25 -3.06
N SER A 182 13.00 7.52 -2.64
CA SER A 182 11.93 8.48 -2.94
C SER A 182 11.88 8.79 -4.43
N ALA A 183 10.72 8.71 -5.06
CA ALA A 183 10.55 9.07 -6.47
C ALA A 183 10.41 10.58 -6.71
N VAL A 184 10.19 11.37 -5.66
CA VAL A 184 9.81 12.80 -5.74
C VAL A 184 10.96 13.74 -5.37
N VAL A 185 11.92 13.23 -4.63
CA VAL A 185 13.08 13.96 -4.12
C VAL A 185 14.26 13.53 -4.97
N ASP A 186 14.95 14.48 -5.62
CA ASP A 186 15.98 14.17 -6.61
C ASP A 186 17.14 13.36 -6.02
N GLU A 187 17.44 13.54 -4.73
CA GLU A 187 18.44 12.73 -4.03
C GLU A 187 17.99 11.29 -3.74
N GLY A 188 16.72 10.96 -4.01
CA GLY A 188 16.14 9.65 -3.75
C GLY A 188 15.95 9.34 -2.27
N THR A 189 16.04 10.34 -1.39
CA THR A 189 16.02 10.15 0.08
C THR A 189 14.72 10.61 0.71
N VAL A 190 14.48 10.23 1.97
CA VAL A 190 13.39 10.80 2.78
C VAL A 190 13.51 12.33 2.82
N ALA A 191 12.46 13.04 2.41
CA ALA A 191 12.36 14.48 2.57
C ALA A 191 11.99 14.81 4.02
N ARG A 192 12.60 15.85 4.59
CA ARG A 192 12.21 16.35 5.91
C ARG A 192 10.86 17.06 5.82
N MET A 193 10.01 16.86 6.82
CA MET A 193 8.80 17.65 7.03
C MET A 193 9.07 18.72 8.09
N ASP A 194 9.09 19.98 7.68
CA ASP A 194 9.32 21.11 8.58
C ASP A 194 7.99 21.71 9.03
N PHE A 195 7.61 21.39 10.27
CA PHE A 195 6.46 22.01 10.92
C PHE A 195 6.78 23.38 11.54
N GLY A 196 7.95 23.96 11.29
CA GLY A 196 8.45 25.14 11.97
C GLY A 196 9.05 24.79 13.33
N ARG A 197 10.21 25.38 13.63
CA ARG A 197 10.99 25.09 14.84
C ARG A 197 10.33 25.69 16.08
N ASN A 198 9.99 24.85 17.05
CA ASN A 198 9.62 25.29 18.40
C ASN A 198 10.43 24.49 19.46
N PRO A 199 11.53 25.05 19.98
CA PRO A 199 12.37 24.36 20.97
C PRO A 199 11.63 23.96 22.26
N GLN A 200 10.53 24.63 22.57
CA GLN A 200 9.72 24.35 23.77
C GLN A 200 8.62 23.32 23.52
N ALA A 201 8.35 22.98 22.26
CA ALA A 201 7.32 22.02 21.90
C ALA A 201 7.71 21.31 20.58
N PRO A 202 8.61 20.30 20.63
CA PRO A 202 9.01 19.56 19.44
C PRO A 202 7.80 18.92 18.75
N ARG A 203 7.89 18.78 17.42
CA ARG A 203 6.82 18.33 16.54
C ARG A 203 7.28 17.07 15.81
N TYR A 204 6.60 15.96 16.06
CA TYR A 204 6.98 14.62 15.60
C TYR A 204 5.72 13.78 15.36
N ASN A 205 5.86 12.51 14.98
CA ASN A 205 4.74 11.65 14.55
C ASN A 205 3.92 12.29 13.40
N PRO A 206 4.55 12.60 12.25
CA PRO A 206 3.88 13.33 11.19
C PRO A 206 2.81 12.49 10.49
N ASN A 207 1.75 13.15 10.02
CA ASN A 207 0.82 12.60 9.05
C ASN A 207 0.64 13.62 7.92
N ILE A 208 0.25 13.15 6.74
CA ILE A 208 0.04 13.99 5.55
C ILE A 208 -1.16 13.47 4.75
N LEU A 209 -1.95 14.40 4.18
CA LEU A 209 -2.94 14.11 3.15
C LEU A 209 -2.76 15.07 1.96
N PRO A 210 -3.03 14.61 0.73
CA PRO A 210 -3.04 15.48 -0.44
C PRO A 210 -4.30 16.35 -0.47
N PHE A 211 -4.13 17.59 -0.91
CA PHE A 211 -5.22 18.42 -1.41
C PHE A 211 -5.47 18.14 -2.90
N PRO A 212 -6.65 18.53 -3.43
CA PRO A 212 -6.89 18.54 -4.87
C PRO A 212 -5.82 19.32 -5.62
N LYS A 213 -5.41 18.84 -6.80
CA LYS A 213 -4.31 19.42 -7.61
C LYS A 213 -4.45 20.91 -7.92
N ASP A 214 -5.68 21.43 -7.99
CA ASP A 214 -5.95 22.83 -8.28
C ASP A 214 -5.98 23.74 -7.04
N TYR A 215 -5.82 23.16 -5.85
CA TYR A 215 -5.64 23.93 -4.63
C TYR A 215 -4.21 24.48 -4.57
N ARG A 216 -4.05 25.70 -4.02
CA ARG A 216 -2.78 26.44 -4.02
C ARG A 216 -1.61 25.67 -3.36
N HIS A 217 -1.90 24.89 -2.33
CA HIS A 217 -0.89 24.14 -1.58
C HIS A 217 -1.16 22.64 -1.73
N PRO A 218 -0.13 21.83 -2.00
CA PRO A 218 -0.35 20.42 -2.35
C PRO A 218 -0.81 19.55 -1.18
N TYR A 219 -0.46 19.90 0.06
CA TYR A 219 -0.72 19.01 1.20
C TYR A 219 -1.24 19.73 2.44
N ILE A 220 -1.89 18.96 3.30
CA ILE A 220 -2.12 19.28 4.71
C ILE A 220 -1.30 18.32 5.57
N GLY A 221 -0.49 18.88 6.47
CA GLY A 221 0.34 18.13 7.39
C GLY A 221 -0.17 18.22 8.82
N PHE A 222 0.10 17.17 9.59
CA PHE A 222 -0.21 17.07 11.01
C PHE A 222 0.99 16.54 11.78
N ALA A 223 1.18 17.00 13.00
CA ALA A 223 2.20 16.46 13.90
C ALA A 223 1.71 16.46 15.34
N ARG A 224 2.19 15.50 16.11
CA ARG A 224 2.13 15.54 17.57
C ARG A 224 3.08 16.62 18.08
N GLN A 225 2.63 17.40 19.05
CA GLN A 225 3.40 18.42 19.75
C GLN A 225 3.38 18.12 21.25
N SER A 226 4.53 18.17 21.91
CA SER A 226 4.65 17.91 23.35
C SER A 226 5.27 19.11 24.06
N PRO A 227 4.47 20.01 24.65
CA PRO A 227 4.99 21.17 25.38
C PRO A 227 5.86 20.75 26.57
N ARG A 228 7.12 21.21 26.63
CA ARG A 228 8.10 20.79 27.65
C ARG A 228 7.73 21.13 29.08
N ASN A 229 6.92 22.17 29.28
CA ASN A 229 6.54 22.66 30.60
C ASN A 229 5.26 22.00 31.15
N VAL A 230 4.65 21.09 30.39
CA VAL A 230 3.43 20.39 30.81
C VAL A 230 3.70 18.89 30.80
N LEU A 231 3.76 18.30 32.00
CA LEU A 231 4.00 16.86 32.14
C LEU A 231 2.83 16.08 31.53
N PHE A 232 3.16 15.07 30.72
CA PHE A 232 2.21 14.13 30.12
C PHE A 232 1.12 14.75 29.24
N HIS A 233 1.31 15.97 28.74
CA HIS A 233 0.38 16.63 27.82
C HIS A 233 0.85 16.52 26.37
N HIS A 234 -0.05 16.11 25.49
CA HIS A 234 0.20 16.02 24.06
C HIS A 234 -0.86 16.75 23.26
N GLU A 235 -0.43 17.48 22.26
CA GLU A 235 -1.29 18.23 21.36
C GLU A 235 -1.09 17.72 19.94
N ILE A 236 -2.06 18.00 19.07
CA ILE A 236 -1.91 17.80 17.64
C ILE A 236 -1.94 19.17 16.99
N VAL A 237 -0.98 19.43 16.11
CA VAL A 237 -0.93 20.64 15.29
C VAL A 237 -1.08 20.29 13.82
N TRP A 238 -1.57 21.23 13.03
CA TRP A 238 -1.72 21.09 11.59
C TRP A 238 -1.34 22.37 10.85
N CYS A 239 -0.98 22.23 9.58
CA CYS A 239 -0.72 23.35 8.67
C CYS A 239 -0.94 22.91 7.21
N GLU A 240 -1.14 23.88 6.33
CA GLU A 240 -0.94 23.67 4.89
C GLU A 240 0.56 23.59 4.62
N MET A 241 0.95 22.66 3.75
CA MET A 241 2.35 22.39 3.43
C MET A 241 2.62 22.53 1.94
N ASP A 242 3.82 22.99 1.63
CA ASP A 242 4.32 23.15 0.27
C ASP A 242 5.77 22.69 0.18
N TRP A 243 6.21 22.37 -1.03
CA TRP A 243 7.61 22.03 -1.27
C TRP A 243 8.46 23.30 -1.14
N ALA A 244 9.57 23.18 -0.42
CA ALA A 244 10.54 24.24 -0.22
C ALA A 244 11.97 23.68 -0.28
N GLU A 245 12.94 24.57 -0.25
CA GLU A 245 14.36 24.21 -0.14
C GLU A 245 14.93 24.69 1.19
N THR A 246 15.82 23.90 1.76
CA THR A 246 16.58 24.33 2.93
C THR A 246 17.49 25.51 2.57
N PRO A 247 17.56 26.58 3.38
CA PRO A 247 18.30 27.81 3.03
C PRO A 247 19.80 27.64 2.78
N VAL A 248 20.42 26.59 3.34
CA VAL A 248 21.89 26.42 3.34
C VAL A 248 22.35 25.43 2.29
N ILE A 249 21.64 24.31 2.11
CA ILE A 249 22.09 23.20 1.25
C ILE A 249 21.17 22.97 0.05
N GLY A 250 20.10 23.76 -0.11
CA GLY A 250 19.17 23.62 -1.24
C GLY A 250 18.36 22.31 -1.24
N ARG A 251 18.44 21.52 -0.17
CA ARG A 251 17.74 20.22 -0.10
C ARG A 251 16.23 20.42 -0.09
N LYS A 252 15.53 19.65 -0.93
CA LYS A 252 14.07 19.64 -1.01
C LYS A 252 13.46 19.13 0.31
N ILE A 253 12.54 19.90 0.85
CA ILE A 253 11.79 19.61 2.08
C ILE A 253 10.32 19.93 1.86
N LEU A 254 9.46 19.34 2.70
CA LEU A 254 8.06 19.72 2.75
C LEU A 254 7.85 20.60 3.98
N ALA A 255 7.48 21.86 3.80
CA ALA A 255 7.44 22.85 4.88
C ALA A 255 6.03 23.42 5.08
N CYS A 256 5.67 23.73 6.33
CA CYS A 256 4.47 24.49 6.61
C CYS A 256 4.56 25.88 5.98
N VAL A 257 3.53 26.28 5.24
CA VAL A 257 3.43 27.62 4.63
C VAL A 257 3.17 28.71 5.68
N GLY A 258 2.55 28.35 6.80
CA GLY A 258 2.29 29.26 7.91
C GLY A 258 2.46 28.59 9.27
N THR A 259 2.26 29.36 10.34
CA THR A 259 2.36 28.83 11.70
C THR A 259 1.37 27.69 11.94
N PRO A 260 1.81 26.51 12.41
CA PRO A 260 0.90 25.41 12.70
C PRO A 260 -0.13 25.79 13.75
N LYS A 261 -1.35 25.34 13.53
CA LYS A 261 -2.50 25.58 14.40
C LYS A 261 -2.75 24.33 15.25
N ARG A 262 -2.99 24.52 16.55
CA ARG A 262 -3.41 23.42 17.43
C ARG A 262 -4.82 22.97 17.06
N LEU A 263 -5.03 21.67 16.92
CA LEU A 263 -6.36 21.07 16.84
C LEU A 263 -7.04 21.13 18.21
N LYS A 264 -8.28 21.59 18.22
CA LYS A 264 -9.15 21.57 19.40
C LYS A 264 -9.97 20.28 19.34
N LEU A 265 -9.67 19.37 20.24
CA LEU A 265 -10.33 18.08 20.38
C LEU A 265 -10.84 17.96 21.81
N ASP A 266 -11.96 17.26 21.99
CA ASP A 266 -12.47 16.95 23.31
C ASP A 266 -11.46 16.06 24.07
N GLU A 267 -11.28 16.34 25.35
CA GLU A 267 -10.40 15.58 26.25
C GLU A 267 -11.26 14.86 27.29
N TRP A 268 -10.87 13.63 27.65
CA TRP A 268 -11.52 12.86 28.69
C TRP A 268 -10.59 12.63 29.87
N ILE A 269 -11.20 12.50 31.05
CA ILE A 269 -10.52 12.05 32.26
C ILE A 269 -10.94 10.62 32.51
N THR A 270 -9.97 9.72 32.54
CA THR A 270 -10.20 8.31 32.88
C THR A 270 -10.80 8.19 34.28
N LYS A 271 -11.81 7.32 34.44
CA LYS A 271 -12.38 7.01 35.75
C LYS A 271 -11.32 6.42 36.70
N ALA A 272 -11.40 6.81 37.97
CA ALA A 272 -10.49 6.30 39.00
C ALA A 272 -10.48 4.76 39.04
N GLY A 273 -9.28 4.17 39.10
CA GLY A 273 -9.09 2.72 39.18
C GLY A 273 -9.01 1.97 37.83
N LEU A 274 -9.23 2.64 36.70
CA LEU A 274 -9.03 2.02 35.38
C LEU A 274 -7.55 1.94 34.97
N CYS A 275 -6.71 2.90 35.39
CA CYS A 275 -5.25 2.84 35.23
C CYS A 275 -4.60 2.06 36.38
N ARG A 276 -4.54 0.73 36.25
CA ARG A 276 -4.09 -0.20 37.29
C ARG A 276 -2.58 -0.37 37.29
N THR A 277 -2.02 -0.78 36.15
CA THR A 277 -0.60 -1.11 35.99
C THR A 277 0.22 0.16 35.80
N HIS A 278 -0.34 1.14 35.08
CA HIS A 278 0.36 2.38 34.70
C HIS A 278 -0.37 3.62 35.23
N LYS A 279 -0.40 3.79 36.56
CA LYS A 279 -1.16 4.86 37.25
C LYS A 279 -0.90 6.27 36.72
N TYR A 280 0.32 6.55 36.26
CA TYR A 280 0.70 7.87 35.71
C TYR A 280 -0.07 8.21 34.41
N LEU A 281 -0.58 7.22 33.68
CA LEU A 281 -1.40 7.46 32.48
C LEU A 281 -2.75 8.09 32.82
N GLY A 282 -3.23 7.97 34.06
CA GLY A 282 -4.40 8.72 34.52
C GLY A 282 -4.16 10.22 34.65
N LEU A 283 -2.88 10.67 34.60
CA LEU A 283 -2.48 12.08 34.60
C LEU A 283 -2.19 12.61 33.19
N LYS A 284 -2.22 11.73 32.18
CA LYS A 284 -1.99 12.13 30.79
C LYS A 284 -3.11 13.07 30.34
N GLN A 285 -2.75 14.06 29.55
CA GLN A 285 -3.69 15.02 28.96
C GLN A 285 -3.48 15.10 27.44
N GLY A 286 -4.56 15.44 26.75
CA GLY A 286 -4.58 15.57 25.30
C GLY A 286 -4.40 14.25 24.52
N HIS A 287 -3.88 14.37 23.31
CA HIS A 287 -4.06 13.39 22.23
C HIS A 287 -2.71 12.94 21.68
N ALA A 288 -2.53 11.63 21.55
CA ALA A 288 -1.27 11.04 21.14
C ALA A 288 -1.43 10.17 19.89
N ASP A 289 -0.35 10.16 19.11
CA ASP A 289 -0.10 9.22 18.01
C ASP A 289 -1.25 9.18 16.98
N PRO A 290 -1.63 10.33 16.39
CA PRO A 290 -2.69 10.34 15.39
C PRO A 290 -2.30 9.52 14.16
N ARG A 291 -3.29 8.84 13.59
CA ARG A 291 -3.27 8.19 12.29
C ARG A 291 -4.32 8.84 11.42
N ILE A 292 -3.89 9.55 10.39
CA ILE A 292 -4.77 10.30 9.50
C ILE A 292 -4.79 9.63 8.14
N LEU A 293 -6.00 9.40 7.63
CA LEU A 293 -6.26 8.71 6.39
C LEU A 293 -7.56 9.21 5.76
N PHE A 294 -7.79 8.82 4.51
CA PHE A 294 -9.13 8.88 3.94
C PHE A 294 -9.86 7.55 4.08
N SER A 295 -11.17 7.59 4.34
CA SER A 295 -12.05 6.44 4.15
C SER A 295 -12.31 6.19 2.65
N PRO A 296 -12.82 5.02 2.24
CA PRO A 296 -13.25 4.78 0.86
C PRO A 296 -14.29 5.78 0.33
N LEU A 297 -15.08 6.38 1.22
CA LEU A 297 -16.04 7.43 0.89
C LEU A 297 -15.39 8.81 0.67
N GLY A 298 -14.11 8.97 0.99
CA GLY A 298 -13.38 10.22 0.93
C GLY A 298 -13.44 11.06 2.20
N GLU A 299 -13.89 10.50 3.33
CA GLU A 299 -13.86 11.20 4.62
C GLU A 299 -12.42 11.31 5.12
N PRO A 300 -11.88 12.51 5.44
CA PRO A 300 -10.57 12.65 6.06
C PRO A 300 -10.70 12.35 7.55
N LEU A 301 -10.37 11.12 7.94
CA LEU A 301 -10.52 10.61 9.29
C LEU A 301 -9.20 10.65 10.06
N MET A 302 -9.30 10.87 11.37
CA MET A 302 -8.20 10.75 12.30
C MET A 302 -8.53 9.74 13.39
N VAL A 303 -7.75 8.67 13.48
CA VAL A 303 -7.71 7.79 14.65
C VAL A 303 -6.66 8.34 15.63
N VAL A 304 -7.00 8.45 16.90
CA VAL A 304 -6.14 9.11 17.89
C VAL A 304 -6.31 8.51 19.28
N GLY A 305 -5.18 8.39 20.00
CA GLY A 305 -5.18 7.86 21.37
C GLY A 305 -5.32 8.94 22.43
N THR A 306 -6.23 8.74 23.38
CA THR A 306 -6.35 9.60 24.56
C THR A 306 -6.88 8.78 25.74
N ASN A 307 -7.10 9.42 26.89
CA ASN A 307 -7.69 8.78 28.05
C ASN A 307 -9.10 8.27 27.73
N GLY A 308 -9.35 7.00 28.07
CA GLY A 308 -10.57 6.29 27.70
C GLY A 308 -11.74 6.53 28.64
N LEU A 309 -12.96 6.31 28.14
CA LEU A 309 -14.16 6.20 28.98
C LEU A 309 -14.32 4.78 29.51
N SER A 310 -13.99 3.80 28.66
CA SER A 310 -14.16 2.36 28.91
C SER A 310 -12.95 1.73 29.62
N ASN A 311 -11.74 2.27 29.41
CA ASN A 311 -10.48 1.79 29.98
C ASN A 311 -9.51 2.95 30.31
N CYS A 312 -8.24 2.66 30.62
CA CYS A 312 -7.28 3.71 30.97
C CYS A 312 -6.95 4.62 29.77
N MET A 313 -6.54 4.03 28.65
CA MET A 313 -6.36 4.77 27.39
C MET A 313 -7.04 4.03 26.26
N ASN A 314 -7.79 4.77 25.45
CA ASN A 314 -8.48 4.21 24.28
C ASN A 314 -8.11 4.92 22.98
N GLN A 315 -8.56 4.33 21.87
CA GLN A 315 -8.45 4.90 20.53
C GLN A 315 -9.82 5.45 20.11
N PHE A 316 -9.79 6.63 19.49
CA PHE A 316 -10.98 7.34 19.05
C PHE A 316 -10.85 7.74 17.58
N VAL A 317 -11.97 7.90 16.90
CA VAL A 317 -12.04 8.41 15.53
C VAL A 317 -12.82 9.72 15.48
N ILE A 318 -12.38 10.64 14.61
CA ILE A 318 -13.10 11.88 14.29
C ILE A 318 -12.91 12.27 12.82
N ASP A 319 -13.90 12.92 12.24
CA ASP A 319 -13.78 13.54 10.93
C ASP A 319 -13.07 14.91 11.04
N LEU A 320 -11.98 15.08 10.30
CA LEU A 320 -11.16 16.30 10.36
C LEU A 320 -11.91 17.55 9.91
N ARG A 321 -12.96 17.43 9.09
CA ARG A 321 -13.78 18.57 8.65
C ARG A 321 -14.55 19.23 9.80
N ILE A 322 -14.77 18.50 10.88
CA ILE A 322 -15.43 19.02 12.09
C ILE A 322 -14.48 19.92 12.90
N VAL A 323 -13.20 19.60 12.89
CA VAL A 323 -12.20 20.27 13.75
C VAL A 323 -11.27 21.21 13.00
N ILE A 324 -11.32 21.21 11.66
CA ILE A 324 -10.56 22.08 10.78
C ILE A 324 -11.52 22.95 9.96
N PRO A 325 -11.65 24.25 10.29
CA PRO A 325 -12.54 25.16 9.57
C PRO A 325 -12.21 25.24 8.07
N GLY A 326 -13.23 25.10 7.23
CA GLY A 326 -13.13 25.21 5.78
C GLY A 326 -12.46 24.03 5.07
N LEU A 327 -12.10 22.95 5.79
CA LEU A 327 -11.43 21.79 5.17
C LEU A 327 -12.26 21.15 4.06
N SER A 328 -13.58 21.02 4.25
CA SER A 328 -14.49 20.45 3.25
C SER A 328 -14.40 21.18 1.90
N THR A 329 -14.37 22.51 1.94
CA THR A 329 -14.24 23.35 0.74
C THR A 329 -12.87 23.20 0.08
N LYS A 330 -11.79 23.22 0.87
CA LYS A 330 -10.41 23.08 0.35
C LYS A 330 -10.17 21.73 -0.29
N MET A 331 -10.75 20.67 0.27
CA MET A 331 -10.62 19.30 -0.24
C MET A 331 -11.71 18.93 -1.27
N LYS A 332 -12.63 19.86 -1.59
CA LYS A 332 -13.78 19.62 -2.50
C LYS A 332 -14.66 18.42 -2.13
N LEU A 333 -14.86 18.20 -0.83
CA LEU A 333 -15.59 17.03 -0.32
C LEU A 333 -17.11 17.27 -0.21
N TYR A 334 -17.67 18.02 -1.16
CA TYR A 334 -19.10 18.29 -1.21
C TYR A 334 -19.85 16.97 -1.50
N GLY A 335 -20.86 16.65 -0.68
CA GLY A 335 -21.63 15.41 -0.81
C GLY A 335 -21.02 14.19 -0.10
N VAL A 336 -19.77 14.25 0.36
CA VAL A 336 -19.19 13.19 1.19
C VAL A 336 -19.81 13.25 2.60
N PRO A 337 -20.43 12.15 3.09
CA PRO A 337 -21.11 12.16 4.39
C PRO A 337 -20.12 12.44 5.53
N ILE A 338 -20.60 12.98 6.65
CA ILE A 338 -19.81 13.13 7.89
C ILE A 338 -20.39 12.20 8.94
N ARG A 339 -19.76 11.03 9.12
CA ARG A 339 -20.22 10.02 10.10
C ARG A 339 -19.71 10.31 11.51
N PHE A 340 -18.44 10.64 11.66
CA PHE A 340 -17.79 10.88 12.96
C PHE A 340 -17.81 12.36 13.37
N LYS A 341 -19.02 12.87 13.69
CA LYS A 341 -19.26 14.27 14.06
C LYS A 341 -18.67 14.69 15.41
N LYS A 342 -18.31 13.72 16.23
CA LYS A 342 -17.70 13.89 17.55
C LYS A 342 -16.54 12.90 17.65
N LEU A 343 -15.67 13.09 18.63
CA LEU A 343 -14.61 12.14 18.92
C LEU A 343 -15.25 10.86 19.49
N THR A 344 -15.24 9.79 18.70
CA THR A 344 -15.99 8.55 18.97
C THR A 344 -15.04 7.42 19.37
N GLU A 345 -15.26 6.79 20.52
CA GLU A 345 -14.46 5.64 20.99
C GLU A 345 -14.63 4.47 20.02
N LEU A 346 -13.52 3.90 19.55
CA LEU A 346 -13.56 2.75 18.66
C LEU A 346 -13.96 1.50 19.45
N PRO A 347 -14.82 0.63 18.91
CA PRO A 347 -15.34 -0.49 19.66
C PRO A 347 -14.38 -1.68 19.67
N ARG A 348 -14.27 -2.38 20.80
CA ARG A 348 -13.61 -3.68 20.94
C ARG A 348 -14.48 -4.60 21.79
N PRO A 349 -14.48 -5.93 21.57
CA PRO A 349 -15.23 -6.88 22.40
C PRO A 349 -14.81 -6.79 23.87
N ASP A 350 -13.51 -6.92 24.11
CA ASP A 350 -12.90 -6.88 25.44
C ASP A 350 -11.72 -5.90 25.42
N TYR A 351 -11.85 -4.78 26.13
CA TYR A 351 -10.78 -3.78 26.20
C TYR A 351 -9.66 -4.20 27.15
N ASN A 352 -8.42 -4.00 26.70
CA ASN A 352 -7.24 -3.97 27.54
C ASN A 352 -7.21 -2.70 28.39
N GLU A 353 -6.33 -2.65 29.40
CA GLU A 353 -6.10 -1.43 30.18
C GLU A 353 -5.70 -0.25 29.28
N ILE A 354 -4.82 -0.50 28.31
CA ILE A 354 -4.24 0.50 27.41
C ILE A 354 -4.38 0.01 25.98
N GLU A 355 -5.08 0.80 25.16
CA GLU A 355 -5.22 0.55 23.73
C GLU A 355 -4.40 1.55 22.93
N LYS A 356 -3.71 1.05 21.90
CA LYS A 356 -2.78 1.84 21.11
C LYS A 356 -2.66 1.29 19.69
N ASN A 357 -2.46 2.20 18.73
CA ASN A 357 -2.13 1.89 17.34
C ASN A 357 -3.21 1.12 16.57
N TRP A 358 -4.48 1.30 16.93
CA TRP A 358 -5.58 0.78 16.14
C TRP A 358 -5.73 1.59 14.85
N PHE A 359 -6.27 0.96 13.81
CA PHE A 359 -6.66 1.66 12.61
C PHE A 359 -7.90 1.03 11.98
N LEU A 360 -8.53 1.82 11.13
CA LEU A 360 -9.69 1.43 10.36
C LEU A 360 -9.28 0.71 9.09
N MET A 361 -10.09 -0.25 8.68
CA MET A 361 -9.97 -0.99 7.43
C MET A 361 -11.35 -1.27 6.84
N TRP A 362 -11.40 -1.50 5.53
CA TRP A 362 -12.66 -1.73 4.81
C TRP A 362 -12.56 -2.93 3.89
N ASP A 363 -13.60 -3.76 3.91
CA ASP A 363 -13.73 -4.93 3.04
C ASP A 363 -14.13 -4.54 1.60
N GLU A 364 -14.30 -5.54 0.73
CA GLU A 364 -14.69 -5.37 -0.67
C GLU A 364 -16.05 -4.70 -0.85
N SER A 365 -16.92 -4.80 0.16
CA SER A 365 -18.25 -4.20 0.21
C SER A 365 -18.24 -2.80 0.85
N GLY A 366 -17.08 -2.32 1.30
CA GLY A 366 -16.93 -1.03 1.97
C GLY A 366 -17.41 -1.04 3.43
N ILE A 367 -17.60 -2.21 4.04
CA ILE A 367 -17.95 -2.34 5.45
C ILE A 367 -16.71 -2.01 6.29
N GLU A 368 -16.91 -1.20 7.33
CA GLU A 368 -15.85 -0.65 8.17
C GLU A 368 -15.55 -1.55 9.39
N TYR A 369 -14.27 -1.84 9.58
CA TYR A 369 -13.72 -2.61 10.67
C TYR A 369 -12.58 -1.86 11.34
N VAL A 370 -12.27 -2.26 12.57
CA VAL A 370 -11.11 -1.79 13.33
C VAL A 370 -10.19 -2.97 13.63
N GLN A 371 -8.92 -2.81 13.28
CA GLN A 371 -7.88 -3.78 13.63
C GLN A 371 -7.18 -3.33 14.91
N HIS A 372 -7.34 -4.14 15.95
CA HIS A 372 -6.81 -3.87 17.28
C HIS A 372 -5.38 -4.34 17.43
N GLU A 373 -5.07 -5.51 16.86
CA GLU A 373 -3.79 -6.21 17.04
C GLU A 373 -3.43 -7.02 15.79
N THR A 374 -2.21 -6.82 15.25
CA THR A 374 -1.69 -7.62 14.11
C THR A 374 -1.21 -9.01 14.54
N GLU A 375 -0.70 -9.18 15.76
CA GLU A 375 -0.13 -10.44 16.22
C GLU A 375 -1.20 -11.48 16.57
N ASP A 376 -2.06 -11.15 17.54
CA ASP A 376 -3.13 -12.06 18.00
C ASP A 376 -4.35 -12.05 17.07
N ARG A 377 -4.28 -11.27 15.98
CA ARG A 377 -5.35 -11.06 14.99
C ARG A 377 -6.67 -10.74 15.66
N SER A 378 -6.77 -9.50 16.14
CA SER A 378 -7.98 -8.97 16.73
C SER A 378 -8.57 -7.90 15.83
N ILE A 379 -9.76 -8.16 15.28
CA ILE A 379 -10.50 -7.28 14.37
C ILE A 379 -11.97 -7.29 14.77
N SER A 380 -12.63 -6.14 14.81
CA SER A 380 -14.07 -6.06 15.06
C SER A 380 -14.77 -5.05 14.14
N ALA A 381 -16.07 -5.22 13.95
CA ALA A 381 -16.86 -4.34 13.08
C ALA A 381 -17.21 -3.03 13.81
N VAL A 382 -17.07 -1.89 13.13
CA VAL A 382 -17.32 -0.58 13.75
C VAL A 382 -18.81 -0.33 14.00
N ALA A 383 -19.68 -0.79 13.10
CA ALA A 383 -21.11 -0.52 13.15
C ALA A 383 -21.88 -1.34 14.20
N LEU A 384 -21.26 -2.36 14.80
CA LEU A 384 -21.94 -3.20 15.79
C LEU A 384 -22.00 -2.51 17.17
N PRO A 385 -23.09 -2.64 17.92
CA PRO A 385 -23.16 -2.15 19.29
C PRO A 385 -22.22 -2.97 20.20
N HIS A 386 -21.79 -2.38 21.31
CA HIS A 386 -20.79 -2.98 22.22
C HIS A 386 -21.14 -4.40 22.68
N ASP A 387 -22.40 -4.68 22.99
CA ASP A 387 -22.89 -6.00 23.44
C ASP A 387 -22.83 -7.08 22.35
N LYS A 388 -22.66 -6.69 21.09
CA LYS A 388 -22.54 -7.58 19.93
C LYS A 388 -21.15 -7.56 19.30
N GLN A 389 -20.19 -6.87 19.92
CA GLN A 389 -18.82 -6.85 19.45
C GLN A 389 -18.20 -8.24 19.60
N ILE A 390 -17.64 -8.76 18.51
CA ILE A 390 -16.90 -10.02 18.47
C ILE A 390 -15.60 -9.82 17.70
N ASN A 391 -14.59 -10.66 18.00
CA ASN A 391 -13.43 -10.76 17.13
C ASN A 391 -13.83 -11.57 15.88
N ILE A 392 -13.81 -10.93 14.71
CA ILE A 392 -14.16 -11.58 13.45
C ILE A 392 -12.98 -12.34 12.84
N ALA A 393 -11.76 -12.00 13.23
CA ALA A 393 -10.57 -12.69 12.78
C ALA A 393 -10.38 -13.98 13.55
N THR A 394 -9.98 -15.05 12.85
CA THR A 394 -9.59 -16.29 13.51
C THR A 394 -8.31 -16.06 14.30
N PRO A 395 -8.33 -16.20 15.63
CA PRO A 395 -7.12 -16.10 16.42
C PRO A 395 -6.16 -17.23 16.02
N GLY A 396 -4.93 -16.90 15.66
CA GLY A 396 -3.97 -17.90 15.24
C GLY A 396 -2.61 -17.32 14.89
N ASP A 397 -1.56 -18.05 15.24
CA ASP A 397 -0.18 -17.70 14.93
C ASP A 397 0.04 -17.72 13.42
N GLN A 398 0.00 -16.55 12.79
CA GLN A 398 0.51 -16.41 11.44
C GLN A 398 2.02 -16.47 11.46
N LYS A 399 2.53 -17.70 11.32
CA LYS A 399 3.95 -18.03 11.43
C LYS A 399 4.83 -17.09 10.63
N CYS A 400 4.39 -16.63 9.45
CA CYS A 400 5.16 -15.68 8.64
C CYS A 400 5.46 -14.36 9.38
N VAL A 401 4.52 -13.84 10.18
CA VAL A 401 4.66 -12.62 10.98
C VAL A 401 5.24 -12.93 12.35
N THR A 402 4.68 -13.91 13.07
CA THR A 402 5.07 -14.23 14.45
C THR A 402 6.50 -14.81 14.53
N SER A 403 6.99 -15.50 13.49
CA SER A 403 8.37 -16.00 13.43
C SER A 403 9.45 -14.90 13.40
N LEU A 404 9.08 -13.64 13.14
CA LEU A 404 10.00 -12.52 13.27
C LEU A 404 10.35 -12.23 14.74
N LYS A 405 9.49 -12.63 15.68
CA LYS A 405 9.79 -12.58 17.11
C LYS A 405 10.90 -13.58 17.44
N ARG A 406 11.85 -13.16 18.26
CA ARG A 406 12.98 -13.99 18.69
C ARG A 406 13.16 -13.81 20.18
N ARG A 407 13.35 -14.92 20.89
CA ARG A 407 13.73 -14.85 22.30
C ARG A 407 15.12 -14.24 22.42
N LEU A 408 15.19 -12.97 22.79
CA LEU A 408 16.46 -12.30 23.05
C LEU A 408 16.97 -12.76 24.42
N GLY A 409 18.10 -13.48 24.44
CA GLY A 409 18.59 -14.21 25.62
C GLY A 409 19.08 -13.37 26.81
N ARG A 410 18.85 -12.04 26.82
CA ARG A 410 19.30 -11.13 27.88
C ARG A 410 18.12 -10.42 28.54
N LYS A 411 18.13 -10.36 29.87
CA LYS A 411 17.13 -9.66 30.68
C LYS A 411 17.08 -8.16 30.30
N GLY A 412 15.91 -7.72 29.85
CA GLY A 412 15.65 -6.35 29.38
C GLY A 412 15.82 -6.15 27.87
N GLN A 413 15.94 -7.24 27.10
CA GLN A 413 15.83 -7.21 25.64
C GLN A 413 14.50 -7.80 25.20
N ALA A 414 13.83 -7.13 24.27
CA ALA A 414 12.59 -7.60 23.67
C ALA A 414 12.54 -7.24 22.19
N ASN A 415 11.86 -8.06 21.39
CA ASN A 415 11.39 -7.64 20.07
C ASN A 415 9.88 -7.89 19.96
N ASN A 416 9.13 -6.82 19.77
CA ASN A 416 7.67 -6.86 19.78
C ASN A 416 7.12 -6.39 18.44
N ILE A 417 6.01 -7.00 18.05
CA ILE A 417 5.22 -6.56 16.90
C ILE A 417 4.46 -5.31 17.32
N HIS A 418 4.45 -4.30 16.45
CA HIS A 418 3.74 -3.05 16.63
C HIS A 418 3.06 -2.68 15.31
N GLN A 419 1.77 -2.35 15.35
CA GLN A 419 1.11 -1.70 14.22
C GLN A 419 1.72 -0.31 13.98
N ALA A 420 2.02 0.01 12.71
CA ALA A 420 2.71 1.24 12.35
C ALA A 420 1.84 2.26 11.64
N THR A 421 1.04 1.83 10.66
CA THR A 421 0.30 2.75 9.78
C THR A 421 -1.16 2.34 9.71
N ASN A 422 -2.00 3.22 9.16
CA ASN A 422 -3.29 2.81 8.60
C ASN A 422 -3.09 1.82 7.43
N SER A 423 -4.20 1.25 6.97
CA SER A 423 -4.23 0.38 5.80
C SER A 423 -4.53 1.14 4.50
N LEU A 424 -4.14 0.54 3.37
CA LEU A 424 -4.52 0.94 2.01
C LEU A 424 -4.91 -0.31 1.20
N ARG A 425 -5.73 -0.15 0.16
CA ARG A 425 -6.09 -1.22 -0.78
C ARG A 425 -5.27 -1.10 -2.06
N VAL A 426 -4.69 -2.18 -2.53
CA VAL A 426 -3.83 -2.21 -3.71
C VAL A 426 -4.27 -3.31 -4.65
N THR A 427 -4.46 -2.99 -5.94
CA THR A 427 -4.57 -4.00 -6.99
C THR A 427 -3.17 -4.34 -7.51
N LEU A 428 -2.87 -5.64 -7.59
CA LEU A 428 -1.54 -6.20 -7.84
C LEU A 428 -1.14 -6.21 -9.33
N CYS A 429 -1.47 -5.15 -10.05
CA CYS A 429 -1.06 -4.88 -11.43
C CYS A 429 -0.95 -3.37 -11.66
N ASP A 430 -0.31 -2.99 -12.77
CA ASP A 430 -0.23 -1.58 -13.18
C ASP A 430 -1.55 -1.15 -13.84
N PHE A 431 -1.85 0.14 -13.79
CA PHE A 431 -3.06 0.67 -14.39
C PHE A 431 -3.04 0.69 -15.94
N PRO A 432 -4.18 0.48 -16.60
CA PRO A 432 -5.40 -0.10 -16.08
C PRO A 432 -5.26 -1.61 -15.97
N CYS A 433 -5.76 -2.11 -14.85
CA CYS A 433 -6.14 -3.50 -14.71
C CYS A 433 -7.37 -3.57 -13.82
N ILE A 434 -8.23 -4.55 -14.05
CA ILE A 434 -9.55 -4.57 -13.42
C ILE A 434 -9.44 -5.13 -12.00
N PRO A 435 -9.83 -4.35 -10.98
CA PRO A 435 -9.78 -4.85 -9.62
C PRO A 435 -10.81 -5.96 -9.41
N THR A 436 -10.34 -7.08 -8.90
CA THR A 436 -11.11 -8.21 -8.43
C THR A 436 -10.69 -8.52 -7.00
N ILE A 437 -11.51 -9.28 -6.27
CA ILE A 437 -11.14 -9.76 -4.94
C ILE A 437 -9.89 -10.67 -4.95
N HIS A 438 -9.50 -11.21 -6.12
CA HIS A 438 -8.38 -12.12 -6.26
C HIS A 438 -7.05 -11.43 -6.57
N ASN A 439 -7.07 -10.27 -7.22
CA ASN A 439 -5.88 -9.48 -7.51
C ASN A 439 -5.77 -8.22 -6.63
N THR A 440 -6.67 -8.04 -5.66
CA THR A 440 -6.69 -6.86 -4.79
C THR A 440 -6.48 -7.26 -3.33
N VAL A 441 -5.58 -6.55 -2.67
CA VAL A 441 -5.16 -6.82 -1.29
C VAL A 441 -5.27 -5.58 -0.43
N ILE A 442 -5.29 -5.75 0.88
CA ILE A 442 -5.06 -4.67 1.85
C ILE A 442 -3.63 -4.75 2.35
N ILE A 443 -2.98 -3.60 2.45
CA ILE A 443 -1.62 -3.48 2.95
C ILE A 443 -1.58 -2.58 4.18
N GLU A 444 -0.72 -2.91 5.12
CA GLU A 444 -0.34 -2.05 6.26
C GLU A 444 1.16 -2.16 6.47
N LEU A 445 1.77 -1.18 7.14
CA LEU A 445 3.09 -1.40 7.71
C LEU A 445 2.98 -1.85 9.17
N MET A 446 3.80 -2.83 9.48
CA MET A 446 4.06 -3.32 10.81
C MET A 446 5.51 -3.01 11.18
N HIS A 447 5.75 -2.64 12.42
CA HIS A 447 7.09 -2.60 12.98
C HIS A 447 7.41 -3.83 13.80
N MET A 448 8.65 -4.28 13.69
CA MET A 448 9.31 -5.04 14.75
C MET A 448 10.12 -4.05 15.60
N LYS A 449 9.62 -3.75 16.79
CA LYS A 449 10.26 -2.88 17.76
C LYS A 449 11.31 -3.66 18.54
N TYR A 450 12.57 -3.30 18.37
CA TYR A 450 13.65 -3.82 19.18
C TYR A 450 13.90 -2.89 20.36
N MET A 451 13.85 -3.47 21.55
CA MET A 451 14.19 -2.78 22.79
C MET A 451 15.40 -3.46 23.41
N ASN A 452 16.45 -2.68 23.62
CA ASN A 452 17.59 -3.04 24.46
C ASN A 452 17.68 -2.04 25.61
N ARG A 453 18.56 -2.26 26.60
CA ARG A 453 18.62 -1.40 27.80
C ARG A 453 18.87 0.10 27.52
N LEU A 454 19.50 0.43 26.40
CA LEU A 454 19.90 1.81 26.07
C LEU A 454 19.42 2.27 24.69
N GLU A 455 18.85 1.37 23.88
CA GLU A 455 18.61 1.60 22.46
C GLU A 455 17.24 1.05 22.08
N LEU A 456 16.54 1.80 21.24
CA LEU A 456 15.24 1.45 20.71
C LEU A 456 15.24 1.79 19.22
N PHE A 457 15.03 0.76 18.39
CA PHE A 457 14.98 0.90 16.94
C PHE A 457 13.90 0.00 16.36
N TYR A 458 13.46 0.31 15.15
CA TYR A 458 12.39 -0.42 14.49
C TYR A 458 12.87 -0.99 13.16
N ARG A 459 12.42 -2.20 12.87
CA ARG A 459 12.38 -2.73 11.50
C ARG A 459 10.96 -2.64 10.99
N ARG A 460 10.78 -2.43 9.69
CA ARG A 460 9.45 -2.23 9.08
C ARG A 460 9.18 -3.34 8.07
N TYR A 461 7.94 -3.77 7.99
CA TYR A 461 7.49 -4.79 7.04
C TYR A 461 6.14 -4.35 6.51
N ALA A 462 5.91 -4.48 5.21
CA ALA A 462 4.55 -4.46 4.69
C ALA A 462 3.92 -5.81 4.98
N VAL A 463 2.73 -5.78 5.56
CA VAL A 463 1.87 -6.94 5.79
C VAL A 463 0.77 -6.88 4.73
N ILE A 464 0.54 -8.00 4.06
CA ILE A 464 -0.40 -8.12 2.94
C ILE A 464 -1.56 -9.01 3.40
N MET A 465 -2.77 -8.49 3.30
CA MET A 465 -4.02 -9.13 3.73
C MET A 465 -4.98 -9.30 2.56
N ASN A 466 -5.87 -10.29 2.66
CA ASN A 466 -7.04 -10.37 1.77
C ASN A 466 -7.85 -9.07 1.83
N ALA A 467 -8.42 -8.66 0.70
CA ALA A 467 -9.32 -7.51 0.65
C ALA A 467 -10.70 -7.80 1.26
N THR A 468 -11.01 -9.07 1.52
CA THR A 468 -12.26 -9.52 2.12
C THR A 468 -12.10 -9.78 3.62
N ALA A 469 -13.16 -9.52 4.38
CA ALA A 469 -13.22 -9.97 5.76
C ALA A 469 -13.08 -11.51 5.81
N PRO A 470 -12.35 -12.09 6.78
CA PRO A 470 -11.82 -11.45 7.98
C PRO A 470 -10.39 -10.89 7.85
N PHE A 471 -9.92 -10.56 6.63
CA PHE A 471 -8.62 -9.93 6.34
C PHE A 471 -7.41 -10.80 6.67
N ASP A 472 -7.41 -12.04 6.17
CA ASP A 472 -6.29 -12.95 6.41
C ASP A 472 -4.98 -12.41 5.83
N ILE A 473 -3.95 -12.30 6.68
CA ILE A 473 -2.59 -12.00 6.23
C ILE A 473 -2.09 -13.18 5.39
N ILE A 474 -1.91 -12.91 4.10
CA ILE A 474 -1.43 -13.85 3.09
C ILE A 474 0.06 -13.68 2.80
N GLY A 475 0.68 -12.59 3.25
CA GLY A 475 2.10 -12.38 3.04
C GLY A 475 2.68 -11.24 3.85
N ARG A 476 4.02 -11.15 3.83
CA ARG A 476 4.75 -9.97 4.29
C ARG A 476 6.01 -9.74 3.46
N THR A 477 6.50 -8.51 3.41
CA THR A 477 7.77 -8.22 2.73
C THR A 477 8.99 -8.56 3.60
N GLY A 478 10.19 -8.36 3.04
CA GLY A 478 11.43 -8.24 3.81
C GLY A 478 11.44 -6.94 4.64
N ASN A 479 12.56 -6.65 5.32
CA ASN A 479 12.67 -5.39 6.05
C ASN A 479 12.69 -4.21 5.08
N LEU A 480 11.78 -3.25 5.23
CA LEU A 480 11.79 -2.01 4.47
C LEU A 480 12.82 -1.05 5.09
N MET A 481 13.76 -0.57 4.29
CA MET A 481 14.74 0.46 4.66
C MET A 481 14.49 1.72 3.83
N TYR A 482 14.64 2.89 4.44
CA TYR A 482 14.37 4.15 3.75
C TYR A 482 15.69 4.84 3.38
N ALA A 483 15.85 5.15 2.10
CA ALA A 483 17.05 5.81 1.59
C ALA A 483 17.30 7.15 2.30
N GLY A 484 18.56 7.40 2.68
CA GLY A 484 18.97 8.60 3.39
C GLY A 484 18.64 8.64 4.89
N THR A 485 18.29 7.49 5.49
CA THR A 485 18.06 7.39 6.94
C THR A 485 19.09 6.51 7.64
N ASP A 486 19.32 6.75 8.94
CA ASP A 486 20.14 5.89 9.79
C ASP A 486 19.24 4.88 10.52
N GLU A 487 19.38 3.60 10.18
CA GLU A 487 18.56 2.54 10.76
C GLU A 487 18.91 2.19 12.21
N ASN A 488 19.95 2.83 12.77
CA ASN A 488 20.29 2.71 14.19
C ASN A 488 19.57 3.73 15.07
N VAL A 489 18.85 4.69 14.49
CA VAL A 489 18.05 5.66 15.26
C VAL A 489 16.61 5.16 15.46
N MET A 490 15.87 5.84 16.33
CA MET A 490 14.45 5.54 16.55
C MET A 490 13.63 6.07 15.37
N LEU A 491 13.57 5.26 14.31
CA LEU A 491 12.88 5.56 13.07
C LEU A 491 11.60 4.75 12.96
N TYR A 492 10.44 5.39 12.93
CA TYR A 492 9.15 4.70 12.85
C TYR A 492 8.25 5.33 11.80
N THR A 493 7.49 4.49 11.13
CA THR A 493 6.45 4.90 10.18
C THR A 493 5.16 5.25 10.91
N VAL A 494 4.45 6.27 10.42
CA VAL A 494 3.30 6.85 11.10
C VAL A 494 2.00 6.64 10.33
N SER A 495 1.98 6.95 9.05
CA SER A 495 0.79 6.76 8.22
C SER A 495 1.18 6.59 6.76
N MET A 496 0.22 6.11 5.97
CA MET A 496 0.32 6.04 4.52
C MET A 496 -0.91 6.62 3.85
N ALA A 497 -0.72 7.27 2.71
CA ALA A 497 -1.81 7.77 1.87
C ALA A 497 -1.41 7.69 0.40
N TRP A 498 -2.38 7.48 -0.49
CA TRP A 498 -2.16 7.61 -1.93
C TRP A 498 -1.95 9.09 -2.31
N ASP A 499 -1.00 9.37 -3.20
CA ASP A 499 -0.83 10.72 -3.81
C ASP A 499 -1.32 10.76 -5.25
N HIS A 500 -2.61 10.46 -5.39
CA HIS A 500 -3.30 10.48 -6.67
C HIS A 500 -3.44 11.88 -7.28
N GLU A 501 -3.29 12.93 -6.48
CA GLU A 501 -3.47 14.32 -6.92
C GLU A 501 -2.22 14.87 -7.60
N HIS A 502 -1.02 14.50 -7.11
CA HIS A 502 0.22 15.13 -7.58
C HIS A 502 1.12 14.19 -8.38
N TYR A 503 1.07 12.88 -8.17
CA TYR A 503 2.00 11.93 -8.81
C TYR A 503 1.34 10.73 -9.50
N ARG A 504 0.03 10.76 -9.74
CA ARG A 504 -0.63 9.77 -10.59
C ARG A 504 -0.16 9.92 -12.05
N GLN A 505 0.21 8.81 -12.69
CA GLN A 505 0.72 8.77 -14.07
C GLN A 505 -0.35 8.38 -15.11
N HIS A 506 -1.60 8.20 -14.68
CA HIS A 506 -2.73 7.77 -15.50
C HIS A 506 -3.99 8.57 -15.18
N GLU A 507 -5.04 8.37 -15.97
CA GLU A 507 -6.34 9.04 -15.79
C GLU A 507 -7.13 8.47 -14.60
N ASP A 508 -8.19 9.16 -14.20
CA ASP A 508 -9.12 8.66 -13.19
C ASP A 508 -9.86 7.42 -13.70
N TRP A 509 -10.23 6.50 -12.80
CA TRP A 509 -10.99 5.32 -13.17
C TRP A 509 -12.33 5.69 -13.83
N ASN A 510 -12.60 5.05 -14.96
CA ASN A 510 -13.78 5.21 -15.79
C ASN A 510 -14.29 3.81 -16.11
N GLU A 511 -15.42 3.43 -15.53
CA GLU A 511 -15.99 2.08 -15.66
C GLU A 511 -16.20 1.65 -17.12
N THR A 512 -16.55 2.59 -18.00
CA THR A 512 -16.84 2.32 -19.42
C THR A 512 -15.58 2.03 -20.25
N VAL A 513 -14.43 2.55 -19.82
CA VAL A 513 -13.13 2.40 -20.50
C VAL A 513 -12.30 1.33 -19.79
N HIS A 514 -12.09 1.50 -18.49
CA HIS A 514 -11.17 0.72 -17.68
C HIS A 514 -11.84 -0.50 -17.02
N GLY A 515 -13.17 -0.55 -16.93
CA GLY A 515 -13.90 -1.71 -16.39
C GLY A 515 -13.87 -2.95 -17.30
N GLY A 516 -13.32 -2.83 -18.52
CA GLY A 516 -13.10 -3.94 -19.46
C GLY A 516 -14.34 -4.69 -19.93
N HIS A 517 -15.56 -4.26 -19.56
CA HIS A 517 -16.81 -4.90 -20.00
C HIS A 517 -16.85 -5.06 -21.52
N TRP A 518 -16.48 -4.00 -22.25
CA TRP A 518 -16.42 -4.02 -23.71
C TRP A 518 -15.40 -5.03 -24.25
N PHE A 519 -14.28 -5.22 -23.56
CA PHE A 519 -13.21 -6.13 -23.99
C PHE A 519 -13.61 -7.58 -23.74
N PHE A 520 -14.14 -7.88 -22.55
CA PHE A 520 -14.55 -9.23 -22.19
C PHE A 520 -15.80 -9.68 -22.94
N ASP A 521 -16.77 -8.80 -23.19
CA ASP A 521 -17.92 -9.10 -24.05
C ASP A 521 -17.45 -9.49 -25.48
N GLU A 522 -16.43 -8.80 -26.02
CA GLU A 522 -15.82 -9.14 -27.31
C GLU A 522 -15.05 -10.48 -27.28
N VAL A 523 -14.34 -10.78 -26.19
CA VAL A 523 -13.59 -12.03 -26.01
C VAL A 523 -14.55 -13.21 -25.88
N GLU A 524 -15.58 -13.10 -25.05
CA GLU A 524 -16.60 -14.14 -24.85
C GLU A 524 -17.33 -14.45 -26.17
N GLU A 525 -17.71 -13.41 -26.92
CA GLU A 525 -18.34 -13.58 -28.23
C GLU A 525 -17.41 -14.27 -29.25
N ARG A 526 -16.11 -13.97 -29.21
CA ARG A 526 -15.11 -14.62 -30.06
C ARG A 526 -14.95 -16.10 -29.69
N GLU A 527 -14.83 -16.42 -28.41
CA GLU A 527 -14.70 -17.80 -27.93
C GLU A 527 -15.95 -18.63 -28.23
N ARG A 528 -17.14 -18.05 -28.07
CA ARG A 528 -18.42 -18.67 -28.44
C ARG A 528 -18.46 -19.07 -29.91
N LYS A 529 -18.02 -18.18 -30.81
CA LYS A 529 -17.94 -18.46 -32.26
C LYS A 529 -16.97 -19.60 -32.57
N ILE A 530 -15.80 -19.62 -31.93
CA ILE A 530 -14.81 -20.69 -32.09
C ILE A 530 -15.39 -22.03 -31.62
N ALA A 531 -16.08 -22.06 -30.48
CA ALA A 531 -16.72 -23.26 -29.96
C ALA A 531 -17.82 -23.79 -30.88
N GLU A 532 -18.67 -22.90 -31.43
CA GLU A 532 -19.70 -23.25 -32.42
C GLU A 532 -19.08 -23.84 -33.70
N GLU A 533 -17.95 -23.28 -34.18
CA GLU A 533 -17.23 -23.78 -35.37
C GLU A 533 -16.56 -25.13 -35.12
N MET A 534 -15.92 -25.32 -33.96
CA MET A 534 -15.36 -26.61 -33.56
C MET A 534 -16.44 -27.70 -33.45
N SER A 535 -17.59 -27.39 -32.85
CA SER A 535 -18.70 -28.33 -32.75
C SER A 535 -19.25 -28.72 -34.12
N ARG A 536 -19.37 -27.76 -35.06
CA ARG A 536 -19.77 -28.07 -36.44
C ARG A 536 -18.76 -29.00 -37.14
N THR A 537 -17.46 -28.76 -36.93
CA THR A 537 -16.40 -29.59 -37.54
C THR A 537 -16.43 -31.01 -37.00
N LEU A 538 -16.55 -31.19 -35.68
CA LEU A 538 -16.69 -32.50 -35.05
C LEU A 538 -17.96 -33.24 -35.50
N ASN A 539 -19.08 -32.54 -35.67
CA ASN A 539 -20.31 -33.15 -36.17
C ASN A 539 -20.18 -33.62 -37.63
N VAL A 540 -19.42 -32.90 -38.47
CA VAL A 540 -19.13 -33.32 -39.85
C VAL A 540 -18.19 -34.53 -39.88
N GLU A 541 -17.17 -34.56 -39.01
CA GLU A 541 -16.26 -35.70 -38.88
C GLU A 541 -17.00 -36.96 -38.41
N ASN A 542 -17.85 -36.85 -37.39
CA ASN A 542 -18.66 -37.96 -36.89
C ASN A 542 -19.69 -38.44 -37.93
N ALA A 543 -20.33 -37.53 -38.69
CA ALA A 543 -21.25 -37.90 -39.76
C ALA A 543 -20.54 -38.62 -40.92
N ASN A 544 -19.29 -38.25 -41.21
CA ASN A 544 -18.46 -38.93 -42.20
C ASN A 544 -17.93 -40.29 -41.69
N GLU A 545 -17.67 -40.45 -40.39
CA GLU A 545 -17.33 -41.75 -39.79
C GLU A 545 -18.52 -42.72 -39.78
N GLU A 546 -19.74 -42.26 -39.48
CA GLU A 546 -20.95 -43.08 -39.57
C GLU A 546 -21.27 -43.52 -41.03
N GLN A 547 -20.98 -42.67 -42.02
CA GLN A 547 -21.04 -43.05 -43.44
C GLN A 547 -19.88 -43.98 -43.88
N GLY A 548 -18.73 -43.93 -43.19
CA GLY A 548 -17.60 -44.85 -43.42
C GLY A 548 -17.84 -46.25 -42.86
N GLN A 549 -18.52 -46.39 -41.71
CA GLN A 549 -18.78 -47.68 -41.08
C GLN A 549 -19.80 -48.54 -41.85
N THR A 550 -20.82 -47.94 -42.48
CA THR A 550 -21.81 -48.67 -43.29
C THR A 550 -21.19 -49.40 -44.49
N THR A 551 -20.12 -48.88 -45.09
CA THR A 551 -19.39 -49.56 -46.19
C THR A 551 -18.44 -50.67 -45.73
N THR A 552 -18.08 -50.68 -44.44
CA THR A 552 -17.16 -51.67 -43.87
C THR A 552 -17.90 -52.91 -43.36
N GLU A 553 -19.12 -52.74 -42.87
CA GLU A 553 -19.98 -53.84 -42.42
C GLU A 553 -20.50 -54.69 -43.60
N GLU A 554 -20.82 -54.04 -44.74
CA GLU A 554 -21.19 -54.71 -46.00
C GLU A 554 -20.02 -55.51 -46.61
N LYS A 555 -18.77 -55.05 -46.39
CA LYS A 555 -17.53 -55.77 -46.74
C LYS A 555 -17.19 -56.92 -45.79
N ARG A 556 -17.56 -56.80 -44.51
CA ARG A 556 -17.36 -57.86 -43.50
C ARG A 556 -18.34 -59.02 -43.69
N GLU A 557 -19.52 -58.74 -44.24
CA GLU A 557 -20.51 -59.76 -44.58
C GLU A 557 -20.20 -60.51 -45.89
N THR A 558 -19.48 -59.89 -46.83
CA THR A 558 -18.94 -60.57 -48.02
C THR A 558 -17.74 -61.47 -47.72
N LEU A 559 -16.95 -61.15 -46.69
CA LEU A 559 -15.80 -61.96 -46.26
C LEU A 559 -16.18 -63.16 -45.37
N ARG A 560 -17.38 -63.16 -44.76
CA ARG A 560 -17.88 -64.31 -43.96
C ARG A 560 -18.44 -65.48 -44.79
N LYS A 561 -18.67 -65.31 -46.09
CA LYS A 561 -19.15 -66.40 -46.98
C LYS A 561 -18.04 -67.23 -47.63
N ARG A 562 -16.77 -67.06 -47.22
CA ARG A 562 -15.63 -67.78 -47.81
C ARG A 562 -14.65 -68.28 -46.75
N ALA A 563 -15.12 -69.11 -45.82
CA ALA A 563 -14.25 -69.96 -45.01
C ALA A 563 -15.00 -71.21 -44.56
N THR A 564 -14.52 -72.37 -45.01
CA THR A 564 -14.84 -73.72 -44.49
C THR A 564 -13.58 -74.29 -43.82
N PRO A 565 -13.71 -75.31 -42.95
CA PRO A 565 -13.01 -75.38 -41.67
C PRO A 565 -11.75 -76.26 -41.72
N ALA A 566 -10.79 -75.95 -40.85
CA ALA A 566 -9.80 -76.91 -40.36
C ALA A 566 -9.19 -76.41 -39.03
N ASP A 567 -9.51 -77.15 -37.98
CA ASP A 567 -8.69 -77.68 -36.90
C ASP A 567 -7.76 -76.78 -36.07
N ASP A 568 -8.16 -76.67 -34.80
CA ASP A 568 -7.41 -76.90 -33.56
C ASP A 568 -5.94 -76.46 -33.48
N MET A 569 -5.70 -75.46 -32.63
CA MET A 569 -4.70 -75.57 -31.57
C MET A 569 -4.96 -74.55 -30.46
N ASP A 570 -5.16 -75.07 -29.25
CA ASP A 570 -5.32 -74.36 -27.98
C ASP A 570 -4.06 -73.54 -27.63
N VAL A 571 -4.25 -72.26 -27.29
CA VAL A 571 -3.36 -71.53 -26.36
C VAL A 571 -4.21 -70.60 -25.49
N GLU A 572 -4.18 -70.89 -24.19
CA GLU A 572 -4.75 -70.10 -23.09
C GLU A 572 -3.99 -68.78 -22.85
N ILE A 573 -4.78 -67.71 -22.70
CA ILE A 573 -4.76 -66.70 -21.61
C ILE A 573 -3.49 -65.82 -21.46
N ASP A 574 -3.60 -64.51 -21.71
CA ASP A 574 -3.83 -63.53 -20.63
C ASP A 574 -4.17 -62.11 -21.15
N ASP A 575 -4.91 -61.41 -20.31
CA ASP A 575 -5.79 -60.28 -20.59
C ASP A 575 -5.15 -58.87 -20.51
N LEU A 576 -5.78 -57.95 -21.26
CA LEU A 576 -6.05 -56.53 -20.94
C LEU A 576 -4.87 -55.55 -20.68
N ASP A 577 -4.64 -54.64 -21.65
CA ASP A 577 -4.90 -53.20 -21.43
C ASP A 577 -4.95 -52.41 -22.76
N THR A 578 -6.15 -52.02 -23.18
CA THR A 578 -6.38 -50.99 -24.21
C THR A 578 -7.51 -50.08 -23.76
N SER A 579 -7.15 -48.99 -23.07
CA SER A 579 -7.98 -47.79 -22.98
C SER A 579 -7.10 -46.53 -22.99
N ALA A 580 -6.59 -46.18 -24.16
CA ALA A 580 -5.83 -44.93 -24.34
C ALA A 580 -6.05 -44.35 -25.74
N ALA A 581 -7.31 -44.05 -26.09
CA ALA A 581 -7.63 -43.22 -27.27
C ALA A 581 -9.11 -42.78 -27.27
N SER A 582 -9.58 -42.11 -26.22
CA SER A 582 -10.87 -41.39 -26.27
C SER A 582 -11.04 -40.30 -25.21
N THR A 583 -9.97 -39.88 -24.51
CA THR A 583 -10.06 -38.96 -23.35
C THR A 583 -9.14 -37.74 -23.46
N SER A 584 -8.82 -37.26 -24.66
CA SER A 584 -7.98 -36.05 -24.82
C SER A 584 -8.70 -34.82 -25.39
N VAL A 585 -9.94 -34.92 -25.88
CA VAL A 585 -10.68 -33.77 -26.43
C VAL A 585 -11.74 -33.22 -25.46
N ALA A 586 -12.31 -34.06 -24.59
CA ALA A 586 -13.31 -33.63 -23.60
C ALA A 586 -12.72 -32.83 -22.42
N THR A 587 -11.43 -33.03 -22.10
CA THR A 587 -10.78 -32.41 -20.93
C THR A 587 -10.26 -30.99 -21.21
N ALA A 588 -10.08 -30.62 -22.49
CA ALA A 588 -9.66 -29.27 -22.90
C ALA A 588 -10.82 -28.25 -22.92
N LEU A 589 -12.05 -28.70 -23.08
CA LEU A 589 -13.25 -27.83 -23.10
C LEU A 589 -13.82 -27.56 -21.69
N SER A 590 -13.51 -28.39 -20.70
CA SER A 590 -14.01 -28.21 -19.32
C SER A 590 -13.16 -27.24 -18.46
N THR A 591 -11.97 -26.85 -18.92
CA THR A 591 -11.08 -25.92 -18.19
C THR A 591 -11.17 -24.47 -18.69
N SER A 592 -11.90 -24.22 -19.78
CA SER A 592 -12.15 -22.88 -20.33
C SER A 592 -13.49 -22.28 -19.91
N ALA A 593 -14.34 -23.05 -19.21
CA ALA A 593 -15.58 -22.56 -18.61
C ALA A 593 -15.37 -22.19 -17.13
N VAL A 594 -14.41 -21.31 -16.84
CA VAL A 594 -14.55 -20.44 -15.67
C VAL A 594 -15.48 -19.33 -16.11
N THR A 595 -16.78 -19.62 -16.07
CA THR A 595 -17.82 -18.61 -16.19
C THR A 595 -17.55 -17.59 -15.09
N VAL A 596 -17.10 -16.39 -15.47
CA VAL A 596 -17.22 -15.19 -14.63
C VAL A 596 -18.72 -15.02 -14.42
N THR A 597 -19.21 -15.66 -13.38
CA THR A 597 -20.62 -15.61 -13.06
C THR A 597 -20.86 -14.20 -12.58
N ARG A 598 -21.63 -13.43 -13.37
CA ARG A 598 -22.21 -12.16 -12.94
C ARG A 598 -22.89 -12.39 -11.58
N LEU A 599 -22.24 -11.99 -10.50
CA LEU A 599 -22.88 -11.82 -9.22
C LEU A 599 -23.70 -10.54 -9.30
N SER A 600 -24.89 -10.67 -9.89
CA SER A 600 -25.97 -9.73 -9.68
C SER A 600 -26.35 -9.80 -8.20
N ALA A 601 -26.05 -8.75 -7.45
CA ALA A 601 -26.58 -8.52 -6.11
C ALA A 601 -28.10 -8.32 -6.17
N SER A 602 -28.85 -9.41 -6.20
CA SER A 602 -30.32 -9.37 -6.04
C SER A 602 -30.89 -10.78 -5.81
N SER A 603 -30.69 -11.35 -4.61
CA SER A 603 -31.65 -12.28 -3.97
C SER A 603 -31.11 -12.88 -2.67
N LEU A 604 -31.31 -12.19 -1.55
CA LEU A 604 -31.49 -12.85 -0.25
C LEU A 604 -32.33 -11.94 0.64
N GLY A 605 -33.61 -11.88 0.28
CA GLY A 605 -34.68 -11.35 1.10
C GLY A 605 -35.70 -12.46 1.30
N THR A 606 -35.63 -13.14 2.44
CA THR A 606 -36.67 -13.89 3.16
C THR A 606 -35.92 -14.73 4.20
N SER A 607 -36.36 -14.99 5.42
CA SER A 607 -37.49 -14.59 6.24
C SER A 607 -37.14 -15.13 7.62
N LEU A 608 -37.20 -14.30 8.66
CA LEU A 608 -37.27 -14.76 10.05
C LEU A 608 -38.41 -14.02 10.71
N THR A 609 -39.61 -14.53 10.45
CA THR A 609 -40.82 -14.26 11.23
C THR A 609 -40.88 -15.22 12.41
N THR A 610 -40.83 -14.68 13.63
CA THR A 610 -41.55 -15.25 14.78
C THR A 610 -41.97 -14.12 15.73
N SER A 611 -43.27 -13.81 15.67
CA SER A 611 -44.19 -13.60 16.79
C SER A 611 -43.70 -12.87 18.05
N ALA A 612 -44.24 -11.67 18.28
CA ALA A 612 -44.89 -11.34 19.55
C ALA A 612 -45.92 -10.22 19.38
N SER A 613 -47.07 -10.50 19.97
CA SER A 613 -48.35 -9.81 20.01
C SER A 613 -48.37 -8.36 20.52
N SER A 614 -49.22 -7.56 19.86
CA SER A 614 -50.21 -6.60 20.41
C SER A 614 -49.79 -5.58 21.46
N THR A 615 -49.99 -4.29 21.15
CA THR A 615 -51.06 -3.48 21.80
C THR A 615 -51.32 -2.15 21.07
N THR A 616 -52.53 -2.06 20.51
CA THR A 616 -53.50 -0.94 20.54
C THR A 616 -53.14 0.52 20.21
N SER A 617 -54.01 1.06 19.34
CA SER A 617 -54.55 2.44 19.26
C SER A 617 -53.56 3.49 18.74
N SER A 618 -53.88 4.46 17.92
CA SER A 618 -55.09 5.06 17.29
C SER A 618 -54.47 6.27 16.52
N ALA A 619 -55.02 6.98 15.55
CA ALA A 619 -56.23 7.04 14.77
C ALA A 619 -55.92 8.02 13.61
N ALA A 620 -56.88 8.12 12.68
CA ALA A 620 -57.12 9.23 11.77
C ALA A 620 -56.19 9.35 10.54
N SER A 621 -56.66 9.66 9.33
CA SER A 621 -58.00 9.80 8.75
C SER A 621 -57.82 10.24 7.29
N HIS A 622 -58.84 9.96 6.47
CA HIS A 622 -59.17 10.59 5.17
C HIS A 622 -58.44 10.06 3.93
N SER A 623 -59.08 9.19 3.12
CA SER A 623 -60.20 9.42 2.15
C SER A 623 -59.81 10.41 1.05
N SER A 624 -59.76 10.05 -0.23
CA SER A 624 -60.93 9.80 -1.09
C SER A 624 -60.43 9.50 -2.52
N THR A 625 -60.89 8.44 -3.19
CA THR A 625 -61.79 8.46 -4.40
C THR A 625 -61.28 9.36 -5.55
N SER A 626 -61.20 8.96 -6.83
CA SER A 626 -62.08 8.10 -7.62
C SER A 626 -61.55 7.87 -9.06
N ARG A 627 -61.99 6.73 -9.64
CA ARG A 627 -62.37 6.43 -11.04
C ARG A 627 -61.82 7.29 -12.21
N GLY A 628 -61.01 6.64 -13.05
CA GLY A 628 -61.44 6.01 -14.31
C GLY A 628 -61.71 6.90 -15.53
N THR A 629 -60.97 6.68 -16.63
CA THR A 629 -61.53 6.58 -18.00
C THR A 629 -60.49 6.04 -18.99
N GLU A 630 -60.97 5.15 -19.86
CA GLU A 630 -60.26 4.61 -21.02
C GLU A 630 -60.10 5.66 -22.14
N GLY A 631 -59.01 5.57 -22.90
CA GLY A 631 -58.81 6.31 -24.15
C GLY A 631 -57.80 5.59 -25.05
N LYS A 632 -58.25 5.13 -26.22
CA LYS A 632 -57.48 4.44 -27.26
C LYS A 632 -56.63 5.38 -28.11
N ALA A 633 -55.46 4.87 -28.48
CA ALA A 633 -54.72 5.00 -29.75
C ALA A 633 -54.22 6.38 -30.24
N ALA A 634 -52.89 6.52 -30.24
CA ALA A 634 -52.16 7.17 -31.33
C ALA A 634 -50.76 6.53 -31.45
N GLU A 635 -50.56 5.83 -32.56
CA GLU A 635 -49.30 5.23 -33.00
C GLU A 635 -48.36 6.36 -33.47
N LEU A 636 -47.30 6.64 -32.71
CA LEU A 636 -46.23 7.53 -33.12
C LEU A 636 -44.93 6.73 -33.24
N LYS A 637 -44.65 6.25 -34.45
CA LYS A 637 -43.34 5.73 -34.84
C LYS A 637 -42.31 6.85 -34.72
N THR A 638 -41.56 6.86 -33.62
CA THR A 638 -40.33 7.64 -33.48
C THR A 638 -39.15 6.67 -33.58
N THR A 639 -38.65 6.52 -34.81
CA THR A 639 -37.29 6.08 -35.10
C THR A 639 -36.32 7.15 -34.61
N ASN A 640 -35.65 6.87 -33.49
CA ASN A 640 -34.27 7.23 -33.17
C ASN A 640 -34.02 6.89 -31.69
N SER A 641 -33.97 5.60 -31.37
CA SER A 641 -33.33 5.18 -30.13
C SER A 641 -31.83 5.30 -30.35
N LEU A 642 -31.26 6.45 -29.95
CA LEU A 642 -29.85 6.49 -29.53
C LEU A 642 -29.60 5.26 -28.65
N PRO A 643 -28.52 4.48 -28.87
CA PRO A 643 -28.23 3.36 -28.00
C PRO A 643 -28.19 3.88 -26.57
N LYS A 644 -29.05 3.34 -25.71
CA LYS A 644 -28.98 3.61 -24.27
C LYS A 644 -27.55 3.28 -23.86
N SER A 645 -26.77 4.31 -23.53
CA SER A 645 -25.47 4.15 -22.89
C SER A 645 -25.66 3.16 -21.76
N GLN A 646 -25.17 1.93 -21.96
CA GLN A 646 -25.32 0.86 -21.00
C GLN A 646 -24.46 1.26 -19.80
N SER A 647 -25.11 1.82 -18.78
CA SER A 647 -24.44 2.24 -17.56
C SER A 647 -24.04 0.98 -16.80
N TYR A 648 -22.75 0.67 -16.82
CA TYR A 648 -22.21 -0.42 -16.00
C TYR A 648 -22.21 0.01 -14.52
N PRO A 649 -22.52 -0.91 -13.59
CA PRO A 649 -22.36 -0.62 -12.17
C PRO A 649 -20.87 -0.36 -11.89
N GLN A 650 -20.58 0.63 -11.05
CA GLN A 650 -19.21 0.93 -10.65
C GLN A 650 -18.60 -0.24 -9.87
N ASN A 651 -17.34 -0.56 -10.17
CA ASN A 651 -16.61 -1.57 -9.41
C ASN A 651 -16.50 -1.14 -7.92
N PRO A 652 -17.02 -1.95 -6.96
CA PRO A 652 -17.07 -1.57 -5.55
C PRO A 652 -15.69 -1.50 -4.88
N LEU A 653 -14.68 -2.16 -5.45
CA LEU A 653 -13.31 -2.09 -4.95
C LEU A 653 -12.66 -0.74 -5.25
N VAL A 654 -13.07 -0.11 -6.36
CA VAL A 654 -12.46 1.11 -6.88
C VAL A 654 -13.01 2.34 -6.18
N ASN A 655 -12.10 3.09 -5.57
CA ASN A 655 -12.39 4.40 -5.02
C ASN A 655 -11.13 5.26 -5.04
N LYS A 656 -11.33 6.57 -5.11
CA LYS A 656 -10.22 7.53 -5.30
C LYS A 656 -9.23 7.58 -4.13
N TYR A 657 -9.65 7.24 -2.92
CA TYR A 657 -8.92 7.66 -1.71
C TYR A 657 -8.23 6.52 -0.95
N TYR A 658 -8.77 5.31 -1.04
CA TYR A 658 -8.32 4.12 -0.30
C TYR A 658 -7.72 3.05 -1.22
N HIS A 659 -8.03 3.09 -2.52
CA HIS A 659 -7.61 2.09 -3.51
C HIS A 659 -6.65 2.67 -4.56
N GLY A 660 -5.61 1.93 -4.92
CA GLY A 660 -4.66 2.24 -6.00
C GLY A 660 -4.06 0.99 -6.65
N TRP A 661 -3.17 1.20 -7.62
CA TRP A 661 -2.48 0.17 -8.41
C TRP A 661 -0.99 0.06 -8.04
N LEU A 662 -0.26 -0.89 -8.63
CA LEU A 662 1.16 -1.09 -8.33
C LEU A 662 2.06 0.07 -8.77
N ASP A 663 1.67 0.77 -9.83
CA ASP A 663 2.37 1.94 -10.37
C ASP A 663 1.98 3.27 -9.68
N ASP A 664 0.95 3.24 -8.81
CA ASP A 664 0.54 4.41 -8.03
C ASP A 664 1.54 4.75 -6.92
N MET A 665 1.54 6.02 -6.57
CA MET A 665 2.42 6.61 -5.57
C MET A 665 1.80 6.62 -4.18
N ILE A 666 2.54 6.08 -3.21
CA ILE A 666 2.21 6.10 -1.78
C ILE A 666 3.12 7.11 -1.08
N MET A 667 2.51 8.03 -0.34
CA MET A 667 3.16 8.84 0.67
C MET A 667 3.26 8.05 1.97
N ILE A 668 4.45 8.00 2.54
CA ILE A 668 4.75 7.36 3.81
C ILE A 668 5.27 8.43 4.77
N SER A 669 4.57 8.65 5.87
CA SER A 669 5.00 9.60 6.90
C SER A 669 5.92 8.90 7.92
N VAL A 670 7.02 9.57 8.29
CA VAL A 670 8.11 8.98 9.07
C VAL A 670 8.47 9.88 10.25
N GLY A 671 8.45 9.34 11.47
CA GLY A 671 8.97 10.02 12.65
C GLY A 671 10.39 9.58 12.97
N ILE A 672 11.20 10.53 13.43
CA ILE A 672 12.63 10.35 13.69
C ILE A 672 12.92 10.84 15.12
N ASN A 673 13.35 9.92 15.98
CA ASN A 673 13.76 10.19 17.37
C ASN A 673 12.73 10.89 18.26
N ASP A 674 11.43 10.87 17.93
CA ASP A 674 10.40 11.69 18.61
C ASP A 674 10.75 13.20 18.62
N GLU A 675 11.52 13.64 17.63
CA GLU A 675 12.00 15.02 17.55
C GLU A 675 11.80 15.63 16.16
N ASP A 676 11.83 14.80 15.12
CA ASP A 676 11.81 15.24 13.73
C ASP A 676 10.85 14.40 12.89
N SER A 677 10.55 14.91 11.70
CA SER A 677 9.52 14.38 10.81
C SER A 677 10.04 14.30 9.38
N GLY A 678 9.56 13.31 8.63
CA GLY A 678 9.88 13.14 7.22
C GLY A 678 8.74 12.49 6.44
N VAL A 679 8.83 12.58 5.12
CA VAL A 679 7.92 11.97 4.17
C VAL A 679 8.71 11.28 3.07
N LEU A 680 8.22 10.13 2.64
CA LEU A 680 8.77 9.35 1.54
C LEU A 680 7.67 9.08 0.51
N HIS A 681 7.92 9.36 -0.76
CA HIS A 681 7.02 9.00 -1.86
C HIS A 681 7.61 7.82 -2.62
N VAL A 682 6.91 6.68 -2.64
CA VAL A 682 7.35 5.44 -3.29
C VAL A 682 6.23 4.85 -4.14
N ARG A 683 6.56 4.08 -5.18
CA ARG A 683 5.54 3.29 -5.88
C ARG A 683 5.08 2.13 -5.00
N ALA A 684 3.82 1.75 -5.10
CA ALA A 684 3.31 0.59 -4.38
C ALA A 684 4.10 -0.69 -4.72
N ARG A 685 4.50 -0.85 -5.99
CA ARG A 685 5.37 -1.95 -6.46
C ARG A 685 6.69 -2.06 -5.69
N ASP A 686 7.38 -0.95 -5.47
CA ASP A 686 8.69 -0.94 -4.80
C ASP A 686 8.55 -1.37 -3.34
N MET A 687 7.45 -0.99 -2.70
CA MET A 687 7.14 -1.40 -1.33
C MET A 687 6.79 -2.89 -1.23
N LEU A 688 6.10 -3.44 -2.23
CA LEU A 688 5.61 -4.81 -2.27
C LEU A 688 6.55 -5.78 -2.99
N GLU A 689 7.82 -5.40 -3.21
CA GLU A 689 8.79 -6.30 -3.82
C GLU A 689 9.11 -7.49 -2.90
N CYS A 690 9.30 -8.68 -3.47
CA CYS A 690 9.80 -9.85 -2.75
C CYS A 690 8.94 -10.31 -1.57
N VAL A 691 7.61 -10.33 -1.74
CA VAL A 691 6.68 -10.81 -0.71
C VAL A 691 6.97 -12.28 -0.33
N HIS A 692 7.09 -12.51 0.97
CA HIS A 692 7.03 -13.82 1.59
C HIS A 692 5.57 -14.21 1.80
N ILE A 693 5.09 -15.12 0.97
CA ILE A 693 3.76 -15.72 1.15
C ILE A 693 3.72 -16.52 2.44
N CYS A 694 2.72 -16.26 3.27
CA CYS A 694 2.40 -17.04 4.45
C CYS A 694 1.88 -18.40 3.97
N LYS A 695 2.64 -19.47 4.21
CA LYS A 695 2.13 -20.84 4.01
C LYS A 695 1.23 -21.18 5.19
N ASP A 696 0.11 -21.82 4.91
CA ASP A 696 -0.74 -22.46 5.92
C ASP A 696 0.06 -23.47 6.78
#